data_AF-Q893B4-F1
#
_entry.id   AF-Q893B4-F1
#
_cell.length_a   1.000
_cell.length_b   1.000
_cell.length_c   1.000
_cell.angle_alpha   90.00
_cell.angle_beta   90.00
_cell.angle_gamma   90.00
#
_symmetry.space_group_name_H-M   'P 1'
#
loop_
_entity.id
_entity.type
_entity.pdbx_description
1 polymer ?
#
loop_
_entity_poly.entity_id
_entity_poly.type
_entity_poly.pdbx_seq_one_letter_code
_entity_poly.pdbx_strand_id
1 'polypeptide(L)'
;MSKFKENNFFKTVLSFLKPEEDTVEQVEMNKNFKAPSKIWKKECNPLRSVILWGYDKNNNPSFLILYGKHEFESTQSDGESIVNVLKDNVKYDSYAVFSGREGHLPSFQAVKIIEEGGYHDKKEEFPKMYYKTGLKYDWYWRRDENYLVKEFKKLDEDKKITLPYFTEMLYKECVEKIEAKNIDFDGFRLVKHPNDILKINEENSNYYSIICNITSNKNLYMRKKLLNELLESNPPKEIFDLILKVGSTELISGLFLEFAKKKNSLLIEEAKTIIKADINWGAESYTKGVKRCADIYVNALTKELKDKREVWIREHLEDMDLHLISLNGKKFPKDKIIEGAQYRKYAAQELLREHCGSYENKNGNWKWVTSRVKERYKISTYSDGVVLNINELKNTLEEAEAYGLADVIGKIAYYLDAPRLTYYFKGNGKSKVLKYFKRYIKRIIASYAKNDEDKFMAAMKSLLTSYTKYDYVCKFKGNFQFNDFIKYYLYYDFTEKPPVGWENRYSRHQWMESDQLMKLEGRYEFMKEIWDNHLEDVLDIASNANIDTVFKACYYILKDSEKTNELIDKMNYKKLSQLTQVSYKPLADMFMTILKDKLDKINAFDSKLMFDLINNESEEIHKLALGFFEKTNGSFKAEDLVGFMFLDNLDKWTSLFEKNVCSLEKNEYLKFVKCIIGNSEKFEGDNIDLSKEIKDILSSSTNKVQSFSESEKIDLIDYVVSTIFDKARMSDWMETYLEELIFSLSYEDLNNLIEKTNIEFVQKAVSVRNRQVICILETIKYKKIPIDSEFISILETGTSQMIKILFEIMIENSEELKKRFSTLLIMLESDVTMLNKNAEEIFDKMDKEDQKKLHRIIIDSPISKVYLFGLRKLDEIYKDLIPKEFIIQMLEHTAHEVKAYISYKTQEILDNLGNGDEELFTYYVKTLLYLPNKVSKNKDKVYESIPKFVFKYRNKLEEFEDMLLDIGRSNIIIDSERALITLAKIRREAVSFES
;
A
#
# COMPACT_ATOMS: atom_id res chain seq x y z
N MET A 1 -71.34 -6.91 7.07
CA MET A 1 -70.79 -6.58 5.74
C MET A 1 -71.04 -5.14 5.28
N SER A 2 -72.10 -4.42 5.70
CA SER A 2 -72.46 -3.09 5.16
C SER A 2 -71.72 -1.85 5.74
N LYS A 3 -70.52 -2.00 6.33
CA LYS A 3 -69.78 -0.87 6.94
C LYS A 3 -68.33 -0.70 6.48
N PHE A 4 -67.81 -1.52 5.57
CA PHE A 4 -66.52 -1.23 4.93
C PHE A 4 -66.71 -0.02 4.00
N LYS A 5 -65.93 1.06 4.20
CA LYS A 5 -65.92 2.23 3.29
C LYS A 5 -65.27 1.83 1.95
N GLU A 6 -66.02 1.13 1.10
CA GLU A 6 -65.61 0.63 -0.22
C GLU A 6 -65.15 1.74 -1.18
N ASN A 7 -65.65 2.98 -1.00
CA ASN A 7 -65.40 4.12 -1.89
C ASN A 7 -63.90 4.44 -2.08
N ASN A 8 -63.03 4.14 -1.12
CA ASN A 8 -61.60 4.45 -1.24
C ASN A 8 -60.79 3.40 -2.02
N PHE A 9 -61.20 2.13 -2.05
CA PHE A 9 -60.43 1.08 -2.73
C PHE A 9 -60.45 1.29 -4.25
N PHE A 10 -61.64 1.49 -4.84
CA PHE A 10 -61.74 1.75 -6.29
C PHE A 10 -61.23 3.14 -6.68
N LYS A 11 -61.32 4.14 -5.80
CA LYS A 11 -60.63 5.42 -5.97
C LYS A 11 -59.13 5.22 -6.15
N THR A 12 -58.54 4.27 -5.41
CA THR A 12 -57.12 3.97 -5.50
C THR A 12 -56.79 3.06 -6.68
N VAL A 13 -57.54 1.97 -6.91
CA VAL A 13 -57.38 1.06 -8.07
C VAL A 13 -57.54 1.84 -9.38
N LEU A 14 -58.59 2.65 -9.57
CA LEU A 14 -58.75 3.54 -10.73
C LEU A 14 -57.70 4.66 -10.79
N SER A 15 -57.22 5.17 -9.65
CA SER A 15 -56.11 6.14 -9.64
C SER A 15 -54.74 5.52 -9.98
N PHE A 16 -54.53 4.23 -9.72
CA PHE A 16 -53.33 3.48 -10.11
C PHE A 16 -53.34 3.08 -11.60
N LEU A 17 -54.49 3.23 -12.27
CA LEU A 17 -54.64 3.04 -13.72
C LEU A 17 -54.31 4.31 -14.52
N LYS A 18 -53.81 5.34 -13.84
CA LYS A 18 -53.17 6.49 -14.48
C LYS A 18 -52.02 6.01 -15.37
N PRO A 19 -51.85 6.60 -16.57
CA PRO A 19 -50.73 6.29 -17.44
C PRO A 19 -49.40 6.54 -16.70
N GLU A 20 -48.49 5.55 -16.71
CA GLU A 20 -47.10 5.77 -16.33
C GLU A 20 -46.49 6.80 -17.30
N GLU A 21 -46.25 8.02 -16.82
CA GLU A 21 -45.24 8.93 -17.33
C GLU A 21 -43.99 8.76 -16.46
N ASP A 22 -42.94 8.16 -17.03
CA ASP A 22 -41.59 8.39 -16.53
C ASP A 22 -41.18 9.82 -16.94
N THR A 23 -40.95 10.60 -15.89
CA THR A 23 -40.70 12.04 -15.66
C THR A 23 -39.55 12.73 -16.40
N VAL A 24 -39.61 14.07 -16.51
CA VAL A 24 -38.51 14.99 -16.08
C VAL A 24 -39.06 16.31 -15.49
N GLU A 25 -38.52 16.69 -14.31
CA GLU A 25 -38.48 18.01 -13.64
C GLU A 25 -39.79 18.73 -13.24
N GLN A 26 -40.15 18.74 -11.94
CA GLN A 26 -39.71 19.76 -10.97
C GLN A 26 -40.23 19.43 -9.56
N VAL A 27 -39.41 19.81 -8.59
CA VAL A 27 -39.62 19.76 -7.16
C VAL A 27 -40.72 20.74 -6.78
N GLU A 28 -41.75 20.29 -6.06
CA GLU A 28 -42.30 20.99 -4.90
C GLU A 28 -43.32 20.11 -4.18
N MET A 29 -43.19 20.06 -2.86
CA MET A 29 -44.18 19.48 -1.97
C MET A 29 -45.48 20.27 -2.10
N ASN A 30 -46.53 19.63 -2.61
CA ASN A 30 -47.90 20.05 -2.29
C ASN A 30 -48.85 18.85 -2.29
N LYS A 31 -49.51 18.64 -1.15
CA LYS A 31 -50.74 17.86 -1.03
C LYS A 31 -51.77 18.49 -1.98
N ASN A 32 -51.88 17.98 -3.20
CA ASN A 32 -53.00 18.30 -4.08
C ASN A 32 -53.34 17.10 -4.95
N PHE A 33 -54.44 16.44 -4.62
CA PHE A 33 -55.14 15.53 -5.53
C PHE A 33 -55.63 16.35 -6.74
N LYS A 34 -54.80 16.50 -7.77
CA LYS A 34 -55.27 17.00 -9.07
C LYS A 34 -56.17 15.94 -9.72
N ALA A 35 -57.39 16.35 -10.04
CA ALA A 35 -58.37 15.58 -10.81
C ALA A 35 -57.75 15.06 -12.12
N PRO A 36 -58.20 13.90 -12.65
CA PRO A 36 -57.64 13.33 -13.87
C PRO A 36 -57.79 14.29 -15.05
N SER A 37 -56.68 14.57 -15.74
CA SER A 37 -56.69 15.28 -17.02
C SER A 37 -57.46 14.46 -18.04
N LYS A 38 -58.54 15.00 -18.61
CA LYS A 38 -59.21 14.42 -19.79
C LYS A 38 -58.33 14.51 -21.05
N ILE A 39 -57.24 15.27 -21.02
CA ILE A 39 -56.36 15.52 -22.18
C ILE A 39 -55.26 14.45 -22.25
N TRP A 40 -55.09 13.84 -23.43
CA TRP A 40 -54.02 12.91 -23.79
C TRP A 40 -53.01 13.56 -24.75
N LYS A 41 -51.75 13.70 -24.33
CA LYS A 41 -50.72 14.41 -25.10
C LYS A 41 -49.63 13.51 -25.70
N LYS A 42 -49.74 12.18 -25.58
CA LYS A 42 -48.65 11.27 -25.96
C LYS A 42 -48.84 10.64 -27.33
N GLU A 43 -47.72 10.33 -27.97
CA GLU A 43 -47.61 9.60 -29.24
C GLU A 43 -47.95 8.09 -29.14
N CYS A 44 -48.32 7.59 -27.96
CA CYS A 44 -48.65 6.17 -27.75
C CYS A 44 -50.14 5.92 -27.52
N ASN A 45 -50.59 4.69 -27.78
CA ASN A 45 -51.97 4.27 -27.51
C ASN A 45 -52.25 4.34 -26.00
N PRO A 46 -53.35 4.97 -25.55
CA PRO A 46 -53.71 5.07 -24.13
C PRO A 46 -54.28 3.74 -23.62
N LEU A 47 -53.42 2.73 -23.45
CA LEU A 47 -53.80 1.45 -22.89
C LEU A 47 -54.19 1.59 -21.42
N ARG A 48 -55.24 0.88 -21.00
CA ARG A 48 -55.74 0.78 -19.63
C ARG A 48 -55.83 -0.67 -19.24
N SER A 49 -55.80 -0.93 -17.93
CA SER A 49 -56.09 -2.25 -17.39
C SER A 49 -57.02 -2.16 -16.19
N VAL A 50 -57.67 -3.23 -15.75
CA VAL A 50 -58.41 -3.31 -14.48
C VAL A 50 -58.06 -4.63 -13.81
N ILE A 51 -57.83 -4.62 -12.50
CA ILE A 51 -57.49 -5.82 -11.73
C ILE A 51 -58.71 -6.25 -10.92
N LEU A 52 -59.05 -7.52 -11.04
CA LEU A 52 -60.16 -8.18 -10.36
C LEU A 52 -59.63 -9.40 -9.61
N TRP A 53 -60.23 -9.66 -8.46
CA TRP A 53 -59.80 -10.72 -7.55
C TRP A 53 -60.64 -11.97 -7.78
N GLY A 54 -60.04 -13.13 -7.58
CA GLY A 54 -60.73 -14.40 -7.70
C GLY A 54 -59.87 -15.60 -7.30
N TYR A 55 -60.35 -16.78 -7.65
CA TYR A 55 -59.68 -18.05 -7.42
C TYR A 55 -59.38 -18.72 -8.76
N ASP A 56 -58.23 -19.38 -8.85
CA ASP A 56 -57.98 -20.31 -9.96
C ASP A 56 -58.73 -21.64 -9.75
N LYS A 57 -58.59 -22.56 -10.72
CA LYS A 57 -59.13 -23.93 -10.67
C LYS A 57 -58.68 -24.76 -9.45
N ASN A 58 -57.57 -24.38 -8.81
CA ASN A 58 -57.01 -25.05 -7.64
C ASN A 58 -57.34 -24.33 -6.32
N ASN A 59 -58.27 -23.34 -6.34
CA ASN A 59 -58.62 -22.48 -5.22
C ASN A 59 -57.47 -21.60 -4.69
N ASN A 60 -56.46 -21.28 -5.51
CA ASN A 60 -55.45 -20.28 -5.17
C ASN A 60 -55.96 -18.86 -5.45
N PRO A 61 -55.73 -17.90 -4.54
CA PRO A 61 -55.97 -16.48 -4.79
C PRO A 61 -55.27 -16.02 -6.07
N SER A 62 -56.01 -15.39 -6.96
CA SER A 62 -55.56 -15.09 -8.32
C SER A 62 -56.10 -13.74 -8.80
N PHE A 63 -55.47 -13.18 -9.83
CA PHE A 63 -55.93 -11.93 -10.46
C PHE A 63 -56.40 -12.16 -11.88
N LEU A 64 -57.58 -11.63 -12.20
CA LEU A 64 -58.01 -11.39 -13.57
C LEU A 64 -57.69 -9.94 -13.92
N ILE A 65 -57.02 -9.73 -15.04
CA ILE A 65 -56.67 -8.40 -15.51
C ILE A 65 -57.31 -8.17 -16.87
N LEU A 66 -58.22 -7.21 -16.93
CA LEU A 66 -58.79 -6.73 -18.19
C LEU A 66 -57.86 -5.70 -18.83
N TYR A 67 -57.78 -5.69 -20.15
CA TYR A 67 -57.00 -4.73 -20.94
C TYR A 67 -57.88 -4.09 -22.03
N GLY A 68 -57.64 -2.81 -22.31
CA GLY A 68 -58.40 -2.08 -23.33
C GLY A 68 -57.71 -0.77 -23.72
N LYS A 69 -57.93 -0.33 -24.96
CA LYS A 69 -57.47 0.97 -25.45
C LYS A 69 -58.51 2.04 -25.12
N HIS A 70 -58.10 3.10 -24.45
CA HIS A 70 -58.97 4.23 -24.13
C HIS A 70 -59.20 5.08 -25.37
N GLU A 71 -60.41 5.11 -25.88
CA GLU A 71 -60.73 5.98 -27.02
C GLU A 71 -60.65 7.46 -26.64
N PHE A 72 -60.26 8.29 -27.60
CA PHE A 72 -60.23 9.74 -27.48
C PHE A 72 -60.80 10.39 -28.74
N GLU A 73 -61.29 11.60 -28.58
CA GLU A 73 -61.75 12.48 -29.66
C GLU A 73 -60.67 13.54 -29.92
N SER A 74 -60.31 13.75 -31.19
CA SER A 74 -59.34 14.76 -31.59
C SER A 74 -60.08 15.96 -32.16
N THR A 75 -59.81 17.16 -31.65
CA THR A 75 -60.29 18.40 -32.25
C THR A 75 -59.26 18.87 -33.28
N GLN A 76 -59.59 18.79 -34.58
CA GLN A 76 -58.85 19.49 -35.63
C GLN A 76 -59.40 20.92 -35.78
N SER A 77 -58.52 21.91 -35.71
CA SER A 77 -58.70 23.20 -36.39
C SER A 77 -57.36 23.66 -36.94
N ASP A 78 -57.38 24.24 -38.12
CA ASP A 78 -56.20 24.68 -38.87
C ASP A 78 -55.23 25.49 -37.99
N GLY A 79 -54.03 24.96 -37.78
CA GLY A 79 -52.89 25.67 -37.20
C GLY A 79 -52.64 25.56 -35.70
N GLU A 80 -53.49 24.89 -34.90
CA GLU A 80 -53.25 24.69 -33.45
C GLU A 80 -52.90 23.24 -33.05
N SER A 81 -52.25 23.09 -31.89
CA SER A 81 -51.79 21.81 -31.33
C SER A 81 -52.94 20.82 -31.09
N ILE A 82 -52.80 19.57 -31.56
CA ILE A 82 -53.79 18.49 -31.37
C ILE A 82 -54.06 18.26 -29.88
N VAL A 83 -55.28 18.53 -29.45
CA VAL A 83 -55.78 18.17 -28.11
C VAL A 83 -56.63 16.92 -28.25
N ASN A 84 -56.14 15.78 -27.75
CA ASN A 84 -56.93 14.56 -27.69
C ASN A 84 -57.69 14.50 -26.35
N VAL A 85 -59.01 14.44 -26.39
CA VAL A 85 -59.86 14.33 -25.18
C VAL A 85 -60.32 12.88 -25.02
N LEU A 86 -59.95 12.24 -23.91
CA LEU A 86 -60.33 10.87 -23.58
C LEU A 86 -61.85 10.76 -23.32
N LYS A 87 -62.48 9.72 -23.87
CA LYS A 87 -63.90 9.42 -23.62
C LYS A 87 -64.16 9.04 -22.16
N ASP A 88 -65.41 9.14 -21.70
CA ASP A 88 -65.70 8.88 -20.28
C ASP A 88 -65.59 7.40 -19.87
N ASN A 89 -65.79 6.49 -20.81
CA ASN A 89 -65.73 5.04 -20.61
C ASN A 89 -64.55 4.41 -21.34
N VAL A 90 -64.07 3.27 -20.82
CA VAL A 90 -63.07 2.42 -21.46
C VAL A 90 -63.70 1.10 -21.85
N LYS A 91 -63.47 0.66 -23.09
CA LYS A 91 -63.87 -0.66 -23.60
C LYS A 91 -62.69 -1.62 -23.45
N TYR A 92 -62.86 -2.65 -22.63
CA TYR A 92 -61.90 -3.73 -22.44
C TYR A 92 -62.23 -4.86 -23.42
N ASP A 93 -61.24 -5.24 -24.22
CA ASP A 93 -61.37 -6.19 -25.33
C ASP A 93 -60.51 -7.45 -25.16
N SER A 94 -59.77 -7.53 -24.06
CA SER A 94 -58.86 -8.62 -23.78
C SER A 94 -58.66 -8.78 -22.28
N TYR A 95 -58.20 -9.97 -21.87
CA TYR A 95 -57.94 -10.28 -20.47
C TYR A 95 -56.73 -11.20 -20.31
N ALA A 96 -56.14 -11.22 -19.12
CA ALA A 96 -55.19 -12.26 -18.69
C ALA A 96 -55.48 -12.70 -17.26
N VAL A 97 -55.39 -14.00 -17.01
CA VAL A 97 -55.46 -14.58 -15.66
C VAL A 97 -54.05 -14.83 -15.16
N PHE A 98 -53.73 -14.29 -13.98
CA PHE A 98 -52.49 -14.57 -13.27
C PHE A 98 -52.84 -15.41 -12.04
N SER A 99 -52.48 -16.68 -12.08
CA SER A 99 -52.79 -17.63 -11.01
C SER A 99 -51.78 -17.59 -9.89
N GLY A 100 -52.28 -17.58 -8.65
CA GLY A 100 -51.47 -17.79 -7.45
C GLY A 100 -50.98 -19.22 -7.29
N ARG A 101 -50.24 -19.48 -6.21
CA ARG A 101 -49.77 -20.83 -5.82
C ARG A 101 -49.78 -20.98 -4.31
N GLU A 102 -50.16 -22.17 -3.83
CA GLU A 102 -50.15 -22.52 -2.40
C GLU A 102 -50.84 -21.48 -1.50
N GLY A 103 -51.99 -20.95 -1.97
CA GLY A 103 -52.75 -19.94 -1.23
C GLY A 103 -52.22 -18.51 -1.32
N HIS A 104 -51.15 -18.26 -2.07
CA HIS A 104 -50.53 -16.94 -2.22
C HIS A 104 -50.92 -16.28 -3.55
N LEU A 105 -51.10 -14.96 -3.54
CA LEU A 105 -51.36 -14.16 -4.73
C LEU A 105 -50.17 -14.16 -5.71
N PRO A 106 -50.42 -14.04 -7.02
CA PRO A 106 -49.36 -14.08 -8.03
C PRO A 106 -48.43 -12.87 -7.94
N SER A 107 -47.20 -13.08 -8.38
CA SER A 107 -46.21 -12.05 -8.67
C SER A 107 -46.57 -11.25 -9.93
N PHE A 108 -46.36 -9.92 -9.89
CA PHE A 108 -46.61 -9.07 -11.05
C PHE A 108 -45.33 -8.93 -11.89
N GLN A 109 -45.09 -9.93 -12.73
CA GLN A 109 -44.05 -9.79 -13.74
C GLN A 109 -44.41 -8.68 -14.73
N ALA A 110 -43.44 -7.85 -15.08
CA ALA A 110 -43.68 -6.76 -16.01
C ALA A 110 -43.98 -7.31 -17.40
N VAL A 111 -45.16 -7.00 -17.94
CA VAL A 111 -45.62 -7.43 -19.27
C VAL A 111 -45.62 -6.28 -20.26
N LYS A 112 -45.66 -6.61 -21.55
CA LYS A 112 -45.88 -5.68 -22.65
C LYS A 112 -46.75 -6.31 -23.72
N ILE A 113 -47.77 -5.58 -24.15
CA ILE A 113 -48.59 -5.93 -25.31
C ILE A 113 -47.90 -5.38 -26.56
N ILE A 114 -47.73 -6.24 -27.56
CA ILE A 114 -47.12 -5.90 -28.85
C ILE A 114 -48.19 -6.09 -29.93
N GLU A 115 -48.57 -4.99 -30.56
CA GLU A 115 -49.40 -5.00 -31.77
C GLU A 115 -48.52 -5.52 -32.94
N GLU A 116 -49.00 -6.52 -33.69
CA GLU A 116 -48.31 -6.97 -34.90
C GLU A 116 -48.54 -5.96 -36.02
N GLY A 117 -47.45 -5.39 -36.53
CA GLY A 117 -47.49 -4.29 -37.50
C GLY A 117 -46.23 -3.44 -37.41
N GLY A 118 -45.11 -3.98 -37.90
CA GLY A 118 -44.06 -3.11 -38.39
C GLY A 118 -44.56 -2.36 -39.63
N TYR A 119 -43.85 -1.31 -40.04
CA TYR A 119 -44.19 -0.42 -41.17
C TYR A 119 -44.51 -1.12 -42.51
N HIS A 120 -44.31 -2.44 -42.64
CA HIS A 120 -44.38 -3.18 -43.90
C HIS A 120 -45.28 -4.43 -43.94
N ASP A 121 -45.94 -4.84 -42.86
CA ASP A 121 -46.89 -5.98 -42.93
C ASP A 121 -48.10 -5.76 -42.02
N LYS A 122 -49.21 -5.35 -42.63
CA LYS A 122 -50.54 -5.30 -42.01
C LYS A 122 -51.26 -6.62 -42.24
N LYS A 123 -50.91 -7.64 -41.45
CA LYS A 123 -51.85 -8.74 -41.18
C LYS A 123 -52.48 -8.46 -39.82
N GLU A 124 -53.81 -8.40 -39.78
CA GLU A 124 -54.60 -8.16 -38.55
C GLU A 124 -54.53 -9.37 -37.61
N GLU A 125 -53.35 -9.66 -37.04
CA GLU A 125 -53.24 -10.59 -35.92
C GLU A 125 -53.54 -9.86 -34.60
N PHE A 126 -54.32 -10.50 -33.73
CA PHE A 126 -54.60 -10.01 -32.39
C PHE A 126 -53.27 -9.74 -31.63
N PRO A 127 -53.13 -8.61 -30.92
CA PRO A 127 -51.90 -8.29 -30.20
C PRO A 127 -51.48 -9.41 -29.25
N LYS A 128 -50.17 -9.67 -29.17
CA LYS A 128 -49.60 -10.70 -28.28
C LYS A 128 -48.98 -10.05 -27.05
N MET A 129 -49.10 -10.69 -25.89
CA MET A 129 -48.50 -10.22 -24.64
C MET A 129 -47.27 -11.04 -24.29
N TYR A 130 -46.18 -10.36 -23.92
CA TYR A 130 -44.94 -11.00 -23.50
C TYR A 130 -44.48 -10.46 -22.16
N TYR A 131 -43.82 -11.30 -21.36
CA TYR A 131 -43.02 -10.84 -20.23
C TYR A 131 -41.83 -10.02 -20.76
N LYS A 132 -41.57 -8.86 -20.15
CA LYS A 132 -40.51 -7.93 -20.59
C LYS A 132 -39.11 -8.55 -20.58
N THR A 133 -38.89 -9.62 -19.82
CA THR A 133 -37.64 -10.38 -19.78
C THR A 133 -37.28 -11.00 -21.13
N GLY A 134 -38.27 -11.42 -21.92
CA GLY A 134 -38.09 -12.00 -23.26
C GLY A 134 -38.11 -10.99 -24.39
N LEU A 135 -38.08 -9.69 -24.09
CA LEU A 135 -38.19 -8.62 -25.09
C LEU A 135 -36.90 -7.80 -25.22
N LYS A 136 -36.42 -7.64 -26.45
CA LYS A 136 -35.30 -6.74 -26.78
C LYS A 136 -35.68 -5.81 -27.92
N TYR A 137 -35.47 -4.51 -27.74
CA TYR A 137 -35.74 -3.50 -28.75
C TYR A 137 -34.45 -3.07 -29.43
N ASP A 138 -34.36 -3.27 -30.74
CA ASP A 138 -33.33 -2.67 -31.58
C ASP A 138 -34.02 -1.63 -32.50
N TRP A 139 -34.59 -2.09 -33.62
CA TRP A 139 -35.42 -1.34 -34.58
C TRP A 139 -36.86 -1.86 -34.69
N TYR A 140 -37.09 -3.07 -34.14
CA TYR A 140 -38.37 -3.72 -33.89
C TYR A 140 -38.23 -4.51 -32.58
N TRP A 141 -39.34 -4.97 -32.00
CA TRP A 141 -39.31 -5.83 -30.82
C TRP A 141 -38.89 -7.25 -31.24
N ARG A 142 -37.68 -7.67 -30.86
CA ARG A 142 -37.32 -9.10 -30.85
C ARG A 142 -38.05 -9.77 -29.69
N ARG A 143 -38.66 -10.91 -30.00
CA ARG A 143 -39.56 -11.65 -29.11
C ARG A 143 -38.99 -13.04 -28.90
N ASP A 144 -38.87 -13.45 -27.65
CA ASP A 144 -38.62 -14.84 -27.30
C ASP A 144 -39.96 -15.50 -26.94
N GLU A 145 -40.40 -16.44 -27.78
CA GLU A 145 -41.69 -17.13 -27.63
C GLU A 145 -41.79 -17.93 -26.32
N ASN A 146 -40.67 -18.25 -25.67
CA ASN A 146 -40.68 -18.86 -24.33
C ASN A 146 -41.27 -17.93 -23.25
N TYR A 147 -41.35 -16.63 -23.52
CA TYR A 147 -41.87 -15.60 -22.61
C TYR A 147 -43.24 -15.05 -23.05
N LEU A 148 -43.93 -15.72 -23.98
CA LEU A 148 -45.32 -15.41 -24.34
C LEU A 148 -46.25 -15.67 -23.15
N VAL A 149 -47.12 -14.71 -22.83
CA VAL A 149 -48.16 -14.85 -21.81
C VAL A 149 -49.35 -15.59 -22.43
N LYS A 150 -49.38 -16.91 -22.26
CA LYS A 150 -50.40 -17.79 -22.84
C LYS A 150 -51.80 -17.53 -22.29
N GLU A 151 -51.86 -16.94 -21.10
CA GLU A 151 -53.08 -16.59 -20.39
C GLU A 151 -53.74 -15.32 -20.97
N PHE A 152 -53.06 -14.57 -21.83
CA PHE A 152 -53.62 -13.38 -22.48
C PHE A 152 -54.52 -13.75 -23.66
N LYS A 153 -55.81 -13.43 -23.56
CA LYS A 153 -56.84 -13.81 -24.54
C LYS A 153 -57.69 -12.61 -24.96
N LYS A 154 -58.21 -12.68 -26.19
CA LYS A 154 -59.18 -11.73 -26.76
C LYS A 154 -60.59 -12.05 -26.26
N LEU A 155 -61.40 -11.02 -26.00
CA LEU A 155 -62.84 -11.15 -25.76
C LEU A 155 -63.60 -11.06 -27.08
N ASP A 156 -64.66 -11.87 -27.22
CA ASP A 156 -65.63 -11.76 -28.32
C ASP A 156 -66.32 -10.39 -28.30
N GLU A 157 -66.77 -9.88 -29.46
CA GLU A 157 -67.33 -8.52 -29.59
C GLU A 157 -68.52 -8.26 -28.66
N ASP A 158 -69.41 -9.24 -28.47
CA ASP A 158 -70.58 -9.21 -27.59
C ASP A 158 -70.23 -9.26 -26.09
N LYS A 159 -69.06 -9.84 -25.79
CA LYS A 159 -68.50 -10.03 -24.45
C LYS A 159 -67.53 -8.92 -24.01
N LYS A 160 -67.27 -7.91 -24.85
CA LYS A 160 -66.45 -6.75 -24.45
C LYS A 160 -67.09 -6.01 -23.27
N ILE A 161 -66.25 -5.57 -22.35
CA ILE A 161 -66.66 -4.99 -21.07
C ILE A 161 -66.44 -3.48 -21.12
N THR A 162 -67.47 -2.69 -20.83
CA THR A 162 -67.37 -1.23 -20.80
C THR A 162 -67.50 -0.73 -19.36
N LEU A 163 -66.48 -0.02 -18.87
CA LEU A 163 -66.46 0.54 -17.52
C LEU A 163 -66.21 2.06 -17.56
N PRO A 164 -66.83 2.84 -16.66
CA PRO A 164 -66.51 4.26 -16.51
C PRO A 164 -65.09 4.43 -15.97
N TYR A 165 -64.39 5.44 -16.48
CA TYR A 165 -63.01 5.72 -16.09
C TYR A 165 -62.88 6.94 -15.18
N PHE A 166 -63.68 7.99 -15.41
CA PHE A 166 -63.64 9.22 -14.61
C PHE A 166 -64.68 9.26 -13.48
N THR A 167 -65.62 8.30 -13.44
CA THR A 167 -66.68 8.21 -12.42
C THR A 167 -66.36 7.09 -11.44
N GLU A 168 -66.58 7.33 -10.14
CA GLU A 168 -66.41 6.30 -9.11
C GLU A 168 -67.45 5.17 -9.29
N MET A 169 -67.02 3.92 -9.12
CA MET A 169 -67.83 2.71 -9.19
C MET A 169 -67.39 1.75 -8.08
N LEU A 170 -68.34 1.06 -7.44
CA LEU A 170 -68.03 0.08 -6.39
C LEU A 170 -67.48 -1.21 -6.99
N TYR A 171 -66.66 -1.95 -6.22
CA TYR A 171 -66.09 -3.22 -6.68
C TYR A 171 -67.19 -4.22 -7.03
N LYS A 172 -68.20 -4.31 -6.15
CA LYS A 172 -69.34 -5.21 -6.34
C LYS A 172 -70.11 -4.89 -7.63
N GLU A 173 -70.35 -3.60 -7.90
CA GLU A 173 -71.04 -3.15 -9.14
C GLU A 173 -70.23 -3.49 -10.39
N CYS A 174 -68.91 -3.37 -10.33
CA CYS A 174 -68.02 -3.75 -11.42
C CYS A 174 -68.10 -5.26 -11.71
N VAL A 175 -68.04 -6.09 -10.65
CA VAL A 175 -68.16 -7.55 -10.78
C VAL A 175 -69.55 -7.95 -11.31
N GLU A 176 -70.63 -7.35 -10.80
CA GLU A 176 -72.00 -7.63 -11.29
C GLU A 176 -72.16 -7.29 -12.78
N LYS A 177 -71.55 -6.19 -13.26
CA LYS A 177 -71.51 -5.86 -14.70
C LYS A 177 -70.77 -6.88 -15.55
N ILE A 178 -69.73 -7.51 -15.00
CA ILE A 178 -68.93 -8.52 -15.70
C ILE A 178 -69.66 -9.87 -15.67
N GLU A 179 -70.22 -10.26 -14.53
CA GLU A 179 -71.03 -11.48 -14.39
C GLU A 179 -72.25 -11.44 -15.33
N ALA A 180 -72.88 -10.28 -15.51
CA ALA A 180 -73.99 -10.09 -16.45
C ALA A 180 -73.63 -10.36 -17.93
N LYS A 181 -72.34 -10.34 -18.28
CA LYS A 181 -71.85 -10.68 -19.63
C LYS A 181 -71.65 -12.19 -19.84
N ASN A 182 -71.81 -13.00 -18.80
CA ASN A 182 -71.68 -14.46 -18.83
C ASN A 182 -70.37 -14.94 -19.51
N ILE A 183 -69.25 -14.32 -19.15
CA ILE A 183 -67.93 -14.62 -19.71
C ILE A 183 -67.30 -15.76 -18.93
N ASP A 184 -66.92 -16.83 -19.62
CA ASP A 184 -66.12 -17.91 -19.05
C ASP A 184 -64.63 -17.55 -19.09
N PHE A 185 -64.07 -17.17 -17.94
CA PHE A 185 -62.64 -16.90 -17.82
C PHE A 185 -61.92 -18.21 -17.51
N ASP A 186 -61.15 -18.70 -18.49
CA ASP A 186 -60.41 -19.97 -18.42
C ASP A 186 -59.79 -20.26 -17.04
N GLY A 187 -60.38 -21.22 -16.32
CA GLY A 187 -59.91 -21.69 -15.03
C GLY A 187 -59.95 -20.67 -13.90
N PHE A 188 -60.81 -19.64 -13.98
CA PHE A 188 -60.87 -18.53 -13.03
C PHE A 188 -62.31 -18.22 -12.55
N ARG A 189 -62.46 -18.05 -11.24
CA ARG A 189 -63.73 -17.69 -10.58
C ARG A 189 -63.60 -16.34 -9.87
N LEU A 190 -64.37 -15.35 -10.30
CA LEU A 190 -64.45 -14.04 -9.66
C LEU A 190 -65.03 -14.12 -8.25
N VAL A 191 -64.51 -13.28 -7.34
CA VAL A 191 -65.16 -13.01 -6.05
C VAL A 191 -65.91 -11.69 -6.08
N LYS A 192 -67.00 -11.61 -5.30
CA LYS A 192 -67.82 -10.39 -5.21
C LYS A 192 -67.18 -9.31 -4.37
N HIS A 193 -66.28 -9.67 -3.45
CA HIS A 193 -65.54 -8.71 -2.65
C HIS A 193 -64.10 -9.20 -2.36
N PRO A 194 -63.04 -8.36 -2.44
CA PRO A 194 -61.67 -8.78 -2.14
C PRO A 194 -61.49 -9.35 -0.72
N ASN A 195 -62.32 -8.90 0.23
CA ASN A 195 -62.33 -9.46 1.59
C ASN A 195 -62.80 -10.93 1.67
N ASP A 196 -63.43 -11.47 0.62
CA ASP A 196 -63.74 -12.90 0.55
C ASP A 196 -62.46 -13.75 0.53
N ILE A 197 -61.37 -13.16 0.01
CA ILE A 197 -60.02 -13.73 -0.02
C ILE A 197 -59.23 -13.32 1.23
N LEU A 198 -59.22 -12.02 1.57
CA LEU A 198 -58.40 -11.49 2.66
C LEU A 198 -58.92 -11.83 4.06
N LYS A 199 -60.24 -12.03 4.22
CA LYS A 199 -60.87 -12.39 5.50
C LYS A 199 -60.49 -11.46 6.67
N ILE A 200 -60.41 -10.16 6.42
CA ILE A 200 -60.13 -9.13 7.43
C ILE A 200 -61.36 -8.93 8.30
N ASN A 201 -61.18 -9.05 9.61
CA ASN A 201 -62.22 -8.84 10.63
C ASN A 201 -62.59 -7.35 10.75
N GLU A 202 -63.78 -7.05 11.30
CA GLU A 202 -64.26 -5.67 11.43
C GLU A 202 -63.36 -4.80 12.31
N GLU A 203 -62.71 -5.38 13.33
CA GLU A 203 -61.75 -4.70 14.21
C GLU A 203 -60.52 -4.14 13.47
N ASN A 204 -60.15 -4.77 12.36
CA ASN A 204 -58.99 -4.42 11.52
C ASN A 204 -59.40 -3.72 10.22
N SER A 205 -60.64 -3.22 10.14
CA SER A 205 -61.22 -2.65 8.91
C SER A 205 -60.54 -1.36 8.43
N ASN A 206 -59.86 -0.64 9.32
CA ASN A 206 -59.05 0.54 8.99
C ASN A 206 -57.87 0.20 8.05
N TYR A 207 -57.32 -1.02 8.12
CA TYR A 207 -56.20 -1.46 7.27
C TYR A 207 -56.64 -2.06 5.92
N TYR A 208 -57.94 -2.30 5.73
CA TYR A 208 -58.49 -2.95 4.54
C TYR A 208 -58.03 -2.27 3.23
N SER A 209 -58.21 -0.95 3.13
CA SER A 209 -57.89 -0.22 1.90
C SER A 209 -56.40 -0.29 1.55
N ILE A 210 -55.51 -0.16 2.55
CA ILE A 210 -54.07 -0.16 2.30
C ILE A 210 -53.57 -1.56 1.92
N ILE A 211 -54.08 -2.62 2.55
CA ILE A 211 -53.74 -4.01 2.21
C ILE A 211 -54.18 -4.35 0.80
N CYS A 212 -55.42 -4.04 0.42
CA CYS A 212 -55.89 -4.28 -0.95
C CYS A 212 -55.07 -3.48 -1.98
N ASN A 213 -54.65 -2.27 -1.64
CA ASN A 213 -53.82 -1.43 -2.52
C ASN A 213 -52.41 -1.99 -2.68
N ILE A 214 -51.74 -2.40 -1.60
CA ILE A 214 -50.39 -2.98 -1.66
C ILE A 214 -50.38 -4.27 -2.49
N THR A 215 -51.37 -5.13 -2.27
CA THR A 215 -51.48 -6.43 -2.94
C THR A 215 -51.86 -6.31 -4.42
N SER A 216 -52.70 -5.35 -4.79
CA SER A 216 -53.18 -5.18 -6.18
C SER A 216 -52.27 -4.31 -7.06
N ASN A 217 -51.40 -3.46 -6.51
CA ASN A 217 -50.71 -2.46 -7.32
C ASN A 217 -49.61 -3.07 -8.20
N LYS A 218 -49.64 -2.94 -9.52
CA LYS A 218 -48.60 -3.54 -10.40
C LYS A 218 -47.21 -2.91 -10.22
N ASN A 219 -47.15 -1.67 -9.74
CA ASN A 219 -45.91 -0.92 -9.60
C ASN A 219 -45.25 -1.19 -8.24
N LEU A 220 -44.09 -1.85 -8.26
CA LEU A 220 -43.32 -2.21 -7.06
C LEU A 220 -42.95 -1.01 -6.19
N TYR A 221 -42.68 0.15 -6.78
CA TYR A 221 -42.36 1.36 -6.00
C TYR A 221 -43.56 1.83 -5.18
N MET A 222 -44.77 1.79 -5.76
CA MET A 222 -45.99 2.13 -5.03
C MET A 222 -46.30 1.10 -3.94
N ARG A 223 -46.09 -0.20 -4.20
CA ARG A 223 -46.21 -1.22 -3.15
C ARG A 223 -45.29 -0.93 -1.97
N LYS A 224 -44.01 -0.63 -2.24
CA LYS A 224 -43.04 -0.30 -1.20
C LYS A 224 -43.48 0.92 -0.38
N LYS A 225 -43.94 1.99 -1.05
CA LYS A 225 -44.43 3.20 -0.37
C LYS A 225 -45.60 2.89 0.56
N LEU A 226 -46.59 2.17 0.06
CA LEU A 226 -47.77 1.78 0.85
C LEU A 226 -47.41 0.79 1.97
N LEU A 227 -46.46 -0.11 1.75
CA LEU A 227 -45.94 -0.98 2.80
C LEU A 227 -45.31 -0.15 3.93
N ASN A 228 -44.51 0.86 3.61
CA ASN A 228 -43.95 1.74 4.63
C ASN A 228 -45.02 2.53 5.40
N GLU A 229 -46.05 3.03 4.70
CA GLU A 229 -47.21 3.67 5.33
C GLU A 229 -47.96 2.69 6.26
N LEU A 230 -48.12 1.43 5.86
CA LEU A 230 -48.68 0.39 6.72
C LEU A 230 -47.80 0.18 7.97
N LEU A 231 -46.48 0.07 7.82
CA LEU A 231 -45.57 -0.10 8.96
C LEU A 231 -45.57 1.08 9.93
N GLU A 232 -45.70 2.31 9.41
CA GLU A 232 -45.80 3.53 10.23
C GLU A 232 -47.11 3.60 11.02
N SER A 233 -48.18 2.98 10.52
CA SER A 233 -49.47 2.88 11.22
C SER A 233 -49.50 1.85 12.37
N ASN A 234 -48.39 1.15 12.59
CA ASN A 234 -48.19 0.14 13.65
C ASN A 234 -49.37 -0.84 13.82
N PRO A 235 -49.72 -1.62 12.77
CA PRO A 235 -50.84 -2.55 12.82
C PRO A 235 -50.53 -3.74 13.74
N PRO A 236 -51.58 -4.43 14.23
CA PRO A 236 -51.40 -5.60 15.07
C PRO A 236 -50.86 -6.79 14.23
N LYS A 237 -50.29 -7.80 14.91
CA LYS A 237 -49.55 -8.90 14.26
C LYS A 237 -50.39 -9.66 13.23
N GLU A 238 -51.68 -9.79 13.48
CA GLU A 238 -52.64 -10.50 12.64
C GLU A 238 -52.68 -9.94 11.20
N ILE A 239 -52.41 -8.64 11.03
CA ILE A 239 -52.30 -8.02 9.70
C ILE A 239 -51.08 -8.54 8.94
N PHE A 240 -49.96 -8.73 9.62
CA PHE A 240 -48.76 -9.27 9.01
C PHE A 240 -48.86 -10.76 8.74
N ASP A 241 -49.48 -11.53 9.65
CA ASP A 241 -49.77 -12.95 9.45
C ASP A 241 -50.66 -13.14 8.21
N LEU A 242 -51.63 -12.23 7.99
CA LEU A 242 -52.43 -12.20 6.76
C LEU A 242 -51.57 -11.96 5.52
N ILE A 243 -50.65 -11.00 5.56
CA ILE A 243 -49.73 -10.71 4.45
C ILE A 243 -48.84 -11.92 4.16
N LEU A 244 -48.33 -12.62 5.18
CA LEU A 244 -47.55 -13.84 5.01
C LEU A 244 -48.38 -15.00 4.44
N LYS A 245 -49.68 -15.03 4.69
CA LYS A 245 -50.58 -16.10 4.23
C LYS A 245 -51.06 -15.94 2.79
N VAL A 246 -51.31 -14.70 2.34
CA VAL A 246 -51.99 -14.42 1.07
C VAL A 246 -51.15 -13.52 0.14
N GLY A 247 -50.15 -12.81 0.66
CA GLY A 247 -49.34 -11.87 -0.11
C GLY A 247 -48.52 -12.55 -1.21
N SER A 248 -48.16 -11.77 -2.24
CA SER A 248 -47.23 -12.26 -3.26
C SER A 248 -45.80 -12.36 -2.72
N THR A 249 -44.96 -13.17 -3.35
CA THR A 249 -43.56 -13.35 -2.93
C THR A 249 -42.77 -12.03 -2.85
N GLU A 250 -43.04 -11.05 -3.72
CA GLU A 250 -42.38 -9.74 -3.66
C GLU A 250 -42.84 -8.90 -2.48
N LEU A 251 -44.12 -8.97 -2.12
CA LEU A 251 -44.65 -8.28 -0.96
C LEU A 251 -44.05 -8.85 0.33
N ILE A 252 -44.02 -10.17 0.45
CA ILE A 252 -43.43 -10.86 1.61
C ILE A 252 -41.92 -10.57 1.70
N SER A 253 -41.20 -10.61 0.57
CA SER A 253 -39.79 -10.22 0.52
C SER A 253 -39.57 -8.77 1.00
N GLY A 254 -40.40 -7.85 0.52
CA GLY A 254 -40.37 -6.44 0.93
C GLY A 254 -40.67 -6.25 2.42
N LEU A 255 -41.63 -7.01 2.96
CA LEU A 255 -41.99 -7.00 4.38
C LEU A 255 -40.77 -7.35 5.25
N PHE A 256 -40.09 -8.46 4.97
CA PHE A 256 -38.89 -8.87 5.72
C PHE A 256 -37.76 -7.84 5.62
N LEU A 257 -37.49 -7.28 4.44
CA LEU A 257 -36.45 -6.26 4.28
C LEU A 257 -36.75 -4.99 5.08
N GLU A 258 -37.99 -4.50 5.08
CA GLU A 258 -38.34 -3.29 5.83
C GLU A 258 -38.40 -3.56 7.34
N PHE A 259 -38.78 -4.78 7.76
CA PHE A 259 -38.66 -5.24 9.15
C PHE A 259 -37.21 -5.31 9.63
N ALA A 260 -36.30 -5.81 8.78
CA ALA A 260 -34.86 -5.87 9.08
C ALA A 260 -34.29 -4.47 9.35
N LYS A 261 -34.60 -3.52 8.47
CA LYS A 261 -34.15 -2.12 8.62
C LYS A 261 -34.69 -1.44 9.88
N LYS A 262 -35.95 -1.69 10.20
CA LYS A 262 -36.61 -1.16 11.41
C LYS A 262 -36.24 -1.93 12.68
N LYS A 263 -35.46 -3.02 12.58
CA LYS A 263 -35.10 -3.92 13.68
C LYS A 263 -36.32 -4.42 14.47
N ASN A 264 -37.43 -4.68 13.77
CA ASN A 264 -38.67 -5.14 14.39
C ASN A 264 -38.69 -6.67 14.50
N SER A 265 -38.80 -7.24 15.70
CA SER A 265 -38.71 -8.70 15.95
C SER A 265 -40.01 -9.48 15.80
N LEU A 266 -41.12 -8.84 15.44
CA LEU A 266 -42.47 -9.41 15.52
C LEU A 266 -42.70 -10.68 14.66
N LEU A 267 -41.93 -10.88 13.58
CA LEU A 267 -42.08 -11.98 12.63
C LEU A 267 -40.88 -12.94 12.58
N ILE A 268 -40.02 -12.93 13.60
CA ILE A 268 -38.73 -13.65 13.54
C ILE A 268 -38.91 -15.18 13.48
N GLU A 269 -39.90 -15.74 14.18
CA GLU A 269 -40.14 -17.18 14.20
C GLU A 269 -40.78 -17.67 12.90
N GLU A 270 -41.66 -16.86 12.31
CA GLU A 270 -42.23 -17.09 10.99
C GLU A 270 -41.14 -17.07 9.92
N ALA A 271 -40.21 -16.12 9.98
CA ALA A 271 -39.07 -16.04 9.08
C ALA A 271 -38.16 -17.28 9.18
N LYS A 272 -37.81 -17.72 10.40
CA LYS A 272 -37.03 -18.96 10.63
C LYS A 272 -37.71 -20.19 10.05
N THR A 273 -39.04 -20.25 10.17
CA THR A 273 -39.85 -21.34 9.61
C THR A 273 -39.79 -21.35 8.09
N ILE A 274 -39.96 -20.17 7.46
CA ILE A 274 -39.94 -20.01 6.00
C ILE A 274 -38.58 -20.37 5.38
N ILE A 275 -37.48 -20.03 6.06
CA ILE A 275 -36.12 -20.36 5.59
C ILE A 275 -35.95 -21.87 5.45
N LYS A 276 -36.46 -22.65 6.42
CA LYS A 276 -36.35 -24.11 6.48
C LYS A 276 -37.38 -24.84 5.63
N ALA A 277 -38.55 -24.24 5.41
CA ALA A 277 -39.66 -24.85 4.67
C ALA A 277 -39.34 -24.99 3.17
N ASP A 278 -39.84 -26.04 2.53
CA ASP A 278 -39.86 -26.15 1.07
C ASP A 278 -41.13 -25.45 0.54
N ILE A 279 -40.97 -24.26 -0.04
CA ILE A 279 -42.10 -23.38 -0.43
C ILE A 279 -42.15 -23.23 -1.96
N ASN A 280 -43.35 -23.29 -2.55
CA ASN A 280 -43.56 -23.12 -4.00
C ASN A 280 -44.58 -22.01 -4.31
N TRP A 281 -44.45 -20.90 -3.58
CA TRP A 281 -45.35 -19.73 -3.68
C TRP A 281 -45.25 -18.97 -5.00
N GLY A 282 -44.26 -19.27 -5.85
CA GLY A 282 -44.02 -18.59 -7.12
C GLY A 282 -43.03 -19.35 -8.00
N ALA A 283 -42.41 -18.68 -8.98
CA ALA A 283 -41.29 -19.28 -9.71
C ALA A 283 -40.06 -19.42 -8.79
N GLU A 284 -39.16 -20.36 -9.09
CA GLU A 284 -38.01 -20.70 -8.24
C GLU A 284 -37.17 -19.47 -7.84
N SER A 285 -36.97 -18.53 -8.76
CA SER A 285 -36.24 -17.28 -8.50
C SER A 285 -36.93 -16.38 -7.45
N TYR A 286 -38.26 -16.32 -7.45
CA TYR A 286 -39.04 -15.55 -6.48
C TYR A 286 -39.05 -16.20 -5.10
N THR A 287 -39.21 -17.53 -5.06
CA THR A 287 -39.09 -18.31 -3.83
C THR A 287 -37.72 -18.13 -3.17
N LYS A 288 -36.64 -18.24 -3.94
CA LYS A 288 -35.27 -17.98 -3.44
C LYS A 288 -35.15 -16.54 -2.91
N GLY A 289 -35.79 -15.59 -3.58
CA GLY A 289 -35.87 -14.19 -3.14
C GLY A 289 -36.51 -14.03 -1.75
N VAL A 290 -37.63 -14.71 -1.48
CA VAL A 290 -38.31 -14.69 -0.17
C VAL A 290 -37.41 -15.24 0.92
N LYS A 291 -36.87 -16.46 0.72
CA LYS A 291 -35.99 -17.10 1.71
C LYS A 291 -34.77 -16.23 2.02
N ARG A 292 -34.16 -15.66 1.00
CA ARG A 292 -33.04 -14.72 1.15
C ARG A 292 -33.43 -13.50 1.99
N CYS A 293 -34.58 -12.87 1.74
CA CYS A 293 -35.00 -11.70 2.52
C CYS A 293 -35.34 -12.05 3.97
N ALA A 294 -35.95 -13.23 4.19
CA ALA A 294 -36.17 -13.78 5.53
C ALA A 294 -34.85 -14.04 6.26
N ASP A 295 -33.83 -14.56 5.57
CA ASP A 295 -32.50 -14.80 6.14
C ASP A 295 -31.81 -13.49 6.55
N ILE A 296 -31.82 -12.47 5.67
CA ILE A 296 -31.31 -11.12 6.00
C ILE A 296 -32.02 -10.56 7.25
N TYR A 297 -33.33 -10.76 7.35
CA TYR A 297 -34.11 -10.31 8.50
C TYR A 297 -33.73 -11.03 9.81
N VAL A 298 -33.60 -12.36 9.77
CA VAL A 298 -33.15 -13.15 10.93
C VAL A 298 -31.72 -12.76 11.35
N ASN A 299 -30.82 -12.61 10.38
CA ASN A 299 -29.44 -12.21 10.63
C ASN A 299 -29.37 -10.81 11.26
N ALA A 300 -30.13 -9.84 10.73
CA ALA A 300 -30.15 -8.46 11.25
C ALA A 300 -30.56 -8.37 12.73
N LEU A 301 -31.39 -9.30 13.21
CA LEU A 301 -31.88 -9.35 14.58
C LEU A 301 -31.08 -10.27 15.51
N THR A 302 -30.22 -11.12 14.95
CA THR A 302 -29.42 -12.09 15.72
C THR A 302 -27.98 -11.60 15.79
N LYS A 303 -27.57 -11.06 16.95
CA LYS A 303 -26.25 -10.41 17.11
C LYS A 303 -25.08 -11.24 16.59
N GLU A 304 -24.98 -12.52 16.97
CA GLU A 304 -23.87 -13.39 16.53
C GLU A 304 -23.83 -13.61 15.01
N LEU A 305 -25.00 -13.76 14.37
CA LEU A 305 -25.08 -13.95 12.91
C LEU A 305 -24.76 -12.64 12.18
N LYS A 306 -25.27 -11.53 12.73
CA LYS A 306 -24.96 -10.18 12.26
C LYS A 306 -23.45 -9.95 12.29
N ASP A 307 -22.81 -10.10 13.46
CA ASP A 307 -21.38 -9.82 13.64
C ASP A 307 -20.52 -10.65 12.67
N LYS A 308 -20.83 -11.95 12.52
CA LYS A 308 -20.15 -12.82 11.53
C LYS A 308 -20.32 -12.31 10.09
N ARG A 309 -21.52 -11.87 9.74
CA ARG A 309 -21.81 -11.36 8.39
C ARG A 309 -21.17 -9.99 8.17
N GLU A 310 -21.12 -9.11 9.16
CA GLU A 310 -20.43 -7.82 9.07
C GLU A 310 -18.94 -7.99 8.78
N VAL A 311 -18.26 -8.89 9.50
CA VAL A 311 -16.85 -9.24 9.24
C VAL A 311 -16.69 -9.74 7.80
N TRP A 312 -17.52 -10.69 7.40
CA TRP A 312 -17.48 -11.24 6.04
C TRP A 312 -17.67 -10.15 4.97
N ILE A 313 -18.62 -9.23 5.16
CA ILE A 313 -18.88 -8.14 4.21
C ILE A 313 -17.64 -7.27 4.08
N ARG A 314 -17.01 -6.89 5.20
CA ARG A 314 -15.83 -6.02 5.23
C ARG A 314 -14.61 -6.68 4.56
N GLU A 315 -14.38 -7.97 4.82
CA GLU A 315 -13.27 -8.73 4.23
C GLU A 315 -13.37 -8.88 2.70
N HIS A 316 -14.60 -8.99 2.16
CA HIS A 316 -14.80 -9.23 0.73
C HIS A 316 -15.19 -7.96 -0.04
N LEU A 317 -15.39 -6.82 0.63
CA LEU A 317 -15.95 -5.61 0.02
C LEU A 317 -15.12 -5.12 -1.18
N GLU A 318 -13.79 -5.20 -1.07
CA GLU A 318 -12.87 -4.78 -2.12
C GLU A 318 -12.99 -5.57 -3.43
N ASP A 319 -13.45 -6.82 -3.36
CA ASP A 319 -13.63 -7.68 -4.53
C ASP A 319 -14.80 -7.22 -5.43
N MET A 320 -15.64 -6.29 -4.96
CA MET A 320 -16.63 -5.61 -5.81
C MET A 320 -15.97 -4.66 -6.83
N ASP A 321 -14.76 -4.19 -6.55
CA ASP A 321 -14.05 -3.28 -7.43
C ASP A 321 -13.34 -4.06 -8.55
N LEU A 322 -13.93 -4.07 -9.73
CA LEU A 322 -13.50 -4.92 -10.85
C LEU A 322 -12.21 -4.42 -11.53
N HIS A 323 -11.08 -4.54 -10.84
CA HIS A 323 -9.75 -4.29 -11.39
C HIS A 323 -9.41 -5.28 -12.51
N LEU A 324 -9.01 -4.75 -13.67
CA LEU A 324 -8.52 -5.58 -14.78
C LEU A 324 -7.14 -6.15 -14.47
N ILE A 325 -7.03 -7.48 -14.44
CA ILE A 325 -5.76 -8.22 -14.30
C ILE A 325 -5.19 -8.66 -15.65
N SER A 326 -6.04 -8.77 -16.68
CA SER A 326 -5.64 -9.13 -18.04
C SER A 326 -6.59 -8.51 -19.07
N LEU A 327 -6.16 -8.41 -20.32
CA LEU A 327 -7.04 -8.09 -21.44
C LEU A 327 -6.57 -8.82 -22.69
N ASN A 328 -7.49 -9.48 -23.40
CA ASN A 328 -7.19 -10.30 -24.58
C ASN A 328 -6.06 -11.33 -24.35
N GLY A 329 -5.99 -11.90 -23.13
CA GLY A 329 -4.97 -12.89 -22.75
C GLY A 329 -3.60 -12.32 -22.39
N LYS A 330 -3.41 -11.00 -22.39
CA LYS A 330 -2.18 -10.35 -21.90
C LYS A 330 -2.40 -9.84 -20.48
N LYS A 331 -1.56 -10.25 -19.53
CA LYS A 331 -1.60 -9.79 -18.15
C LYS A 331 -1.07 -8.36 -18.04
N PHE A 332 -1.68 -7.56 -17.17
CA PHE A 332 -1.12 -6.27 -16.78
C PHE A 332 -0.03 -6.48 -15.70
N PRO A 333 1.01 -5.63 -15.65
CA PRO A 333 1.94 -5.59 -14.52
C PRO A 333 1.20 -5.33 -13.20
N LYS A 334 1.66 -5.89 -12.08
CA LYS A 334 0.98 -5.80 -10.78
C LYS A 334 0.73 -4.36 -10.33
N ASP A 335 1.65 -3.45 -10.63
CA ASP A 335 1.58 -2.05 -10.16
C ASP A 335 1.02 -1.09 -11.22
N LYS A 336 0.53 -1.60 -12.36
CA LYS A 336 0.05 -0.75 -13.44
C LYS A 336 -1.36 -0.24 -13.13
N ILE A 337 -1.45 1.06 -12.84
CA ILE A 337 -2.74 1.76 -12.69
C ILE A 337 -3.35 2.03 -14.07
N ILE A 338 -4.61 1.61 -14.27
CA ILE A 338 -5.39 1.87 -15.48
C ILE A 338 -6.34 3.05 -15.18
N GLU A 339 -6.13 4.18 -15.85
CA GLU A 339 -6.92 5.39 -15.64
C GLU A 339 -8.34 5.28 -16.24
N GLY A 340 -9.27 6.13 -15.77
CA GLY A 340 -10.67 6.12 -16.19
C GLY A 340 -10.91 6.31 -17.69
N ALA A 341 -10.11 7.14 -18.38
CA ALA A 341 -10.18 7.29 -19.84
C ALA A 341 -9.91 5.97 -20.58
N GLN A 342 -9.02 5.14 -20.05
CA GLN A 342 -8.66 3.87 -20.65
C GLN A 342 -9.77 2.83 -20.45
N TYR A 343 -10.37 2.76 -19.25
CA TYR A 343 -11.58 1.94 -19.03
C TYR A 343 -12.72 2.34 -19.97
N ARG A 344 -12.94 3.65 -20.16
CA ARG A 344 -13.92 4.17 -21.12
C ARG A 344 -13.63 3.68 -22.53
N LYS A 345 -12.36 3.76 -22.96
CA LYS A 345 -11.92 3.30 -24.28
C LYS A 345 -12.18 1.81 -24.46
N TYR A 346 -11.83 0.98 -23.47
CA TYR A 346 -12.08 -0.46 -23.51
C TYR A 346 -13.57 -0.80 -23.56
N ALA A 347 -14.42 -0.10 -22.81
CA ALA A 347 -15.87 -0.27 -22.90
C ALA A 347 -16.40 0.11 -24.29
N ALA A 348 -15.94 1.23 -24.87
CA ALA A 348 -16.35 1.69 -26.19
C ALA A 348 -15.87 0.76 -27.32
N GLN A 349 -14.73 0.09 -27.12
CA GLN A 349 -14.19 -0.93 -28.04
C GLN A 349 -14.80 -2.33 -27.80
N GLU A 350 -15.81 -2.43 -26.93
CA GLU A 350 -16.49 -3.69 -26.59
C GLU A 350 -15.60 -4.76 -25.94
N LEU A 351 -14.39 -4.39 -25.49
CA LEU A 351 -13.41 -5.31 -24.89
C LEU A 351 -13.80 -5.77 -23.47
N LEU A 352 -14.77 -5.10 -22.85
CA LEU A 352 -15.31 -5.44 -21.53
C LEU A 352 -16.57 -6.31 -21.60
N ARG A 353 -17.01 -6.74 -22.80
CA ARG A 353 -18.19 -7.60 -22.96
C ARG A 353 -17.97 -8.98 -22.35
N GLU A 354 -19.00 -9.54 -21.72
CA GLU A 354 -19.00 -10.88 -21.12
C GLU A 354 -18.85 -12.00 -22.16
N HIS A 355 -19.30 -11.77 -23.38
CA HIS A 355 -19.29 -12.74 -24.46
C HIS A 355 -18.82 -12.10 -25.77
N CYS A 356 -18.08 -12.87 -26.57
CA CYS A 356 -17.75 -12.55 -27.96
C CYS A 356 -18.54 -13.46 -28.89
N GLY A 357 -18.86 -12.97 -30.08
CA GLY A 357 -19.52 -13.79 -31.10
C GLY A 357 -18.67 -13.92 -32.35
N SER A 358 -18.71 -15.09 -32.95
CA SER A 358 -18.05 -15.41 -34.22
C SER A 358 -18.98 -16.28 -35.06
N TYR A 359 -18.90 -16.14 -36.38
CA TYR A 359 -19.57 -17.06 -37.29
C TYR A 359 -18.75 -18.35 -37.38
N GLU A 360 -19.33 -19.46 -36.97
CA GLU A 360 -18.77 -20.80 -37.15
C GLU A 360 -19.53 -21.52 -38.25
N ASN A 361 -18.80 -22.19 -39.16
CA ASN A 361 -19.41 -23.03 -40.18
C ASN A 361 -19.73 -24.39 -39.57
N LYS A 362 -21.02 -24.66 -39.32
CA LYS A 362 -21.51 -25.98 -38.88
C LYS A 362 -22.35 -26.57 -40.01
N ASN A 363 -21.85 -27.63 -40.62
CA ASN A 363 -22.51 -28.39 -41.71
C ASN A 363 -22.87 -27.54 -42.94
N GLY A 364 -21.96 -26.67 -43.41
CA GLY A 364 -22.16 -25.86 -44.61
C GLY A 364 -22.96 -24.57 -44.39
N ASN A 365 -23.47 -24.33 -43.17
CA ASN A 365 -24.19 -23.12 -42.80
C ASN A 365 -23.41 -22.33 -41.74
N TRP A 366 -23.17 -21.05 -42.03
CA TRP A 366 -22.61 -20.10 -41.07
C TRP A 366 -23.64 -19.83 -39.96
N LYS A 367 -23.32 -20.24 -38.74
CA LYS A 367 -24.12 -19.93 -37.55
C LYS A 367 -23.34 -18.99 -36.65
N TRP A 368 -24.01 -17.95 -36.15
CA TRP A 368 -23.45 -17.11 -35.10
C TRP A 368 -23.34 -17.91 -33.81
N VAL A 369 -22.12 -18.12 -33.34
CA VAL A 369 -21.83 -18.78 -32.07
C VAL A 369 -21.30 -17.74 -31.10
N THR A 370 -21.89 -17.72 -29.90
CA THR A 370 -21.48 -16.82 -28.82
C THR A 370 -20.65 -17.63 -27.85
N SER A 371 -19.41 -17.21 -27.62
CA SER A 371 -18.47 -17.83 -26.69
C SER A 371 -18.12 -16.85 -25.57
N ARG A 372 -17.88 -17.39 -24.38
CA ARG A 372 -17.46 -16.61 -23.23
C ARG A 372 -16.01 -16.16 -23.43
N VAL A 373 -15.73 -14.90 -23.09
CA VAL A 373 -14.38 -14.34 -23.19
C VAL A 373 -13.46 -14.91 -22.10
N LYS A 374 -12.15 -14.77 -22.28
CA LYS A 374 -11.15 -15.17 -21.28
C LYS A 374 -11.23 -14.29 -20.02
N GLU A 375 -10.83 -14.88 -18.90
CA GLU A 375 -10.76 -14.22 -17.59
C GLU A 375 -9.90 -12.96 -17.62
N ARG A 376 -10.42 -11.89 -17.01
CA ARG A 376 -9.79 -10.55 -16.97
C ARG A 376 -9.95 -9.84 -15.64
N TYR A 377 -10.75 -10.38 -14.73
CA TYR A 377 -10.91 -9.92 -13.36
C TYR A 377 -10.44 -11.02 -12.39
N LYS A 378 -10.13 -10.64 -11.15
CA LYS A 378 -9.91 -11.60 -10.06
C LYS A 378 -11.20 -12.41 -9.85
N ILE A 379 -11.07 -13.73 -9.67
CA ILE A 379 -12.19 -14.59 -9.27
C ILE A 379 -12.45 -14.35 -7.78
N SER A 380 -13.70 -14.08 -7.44
CA SER A 380 -14.15 -13.73 -6.09
C SER A 380 -15.64 -14.04 -5.92
N THR A 381 -16.20 -13.73 -4.75
CA THR A 381 -17.65 -13.85 -4.49
C THR A 381 -18.48 -12.97 -5.44
N TYR A 382 -17.94 -11.83 -5.87
CA TYR A 382 -18.63 -10.88 -6.74
C TYR A 382 -18.34 -11.09 -8.23
N SER A 383 -17.34 -11.88 -8.60
CA SER A 383 -16.94 -12.05 -10.00
C SER A 383 -16.41 -13.45 -10.26
N ASP A 384 -16.91 -14.10 -11.32
CA ASP A 384 -16.40 -15.39 -11.76
C ASP A 384 -15.19 -15.26 -12.74
N GLY A 385 -14.49 -14.12 -12.66
CA GLY A 385 -13.37 -13.76 -13.54
C GLY A 385 -13.77 -13.02 -14.83
N VAL A 386 -15.07 -12.99 -15.16
CA VAL A 386 -15.61 -12.32 -16.36
C VAL A 386 -16.92 -11.57 -16.07
N VAL A 387 -17.84 -12.22 -15.35
CA VAL A 387 -19.22 -11.78 -15.09
C VAL A 387 -19.34 -11.36 -13.63
N LEU A 388 -19.87 -10.16 -13.40
CA LEU A 388 -20.25 -9.69 -12.08
C LEU A 388 -21.50 -10.42 -11.58
N ASN A 389 -21.42 -10.97 -10.37
CA ASN A 389 -22.55 -11.50 -9.63
C ASN A 389 -23.41 -10.35 -9.07
N ILE A 390 -24.33 -9.87 -9.91
CA ILE A 390 -25.25 -8.77 -9.58
C ILE A 390 -26.13 -9.11 -8.37
N ASN A 391 -26.48 -10.38 -8.19
CA ASN A 391 -27.30 -10.81 -7.06
C ASN A 391 -26.54 -10.64 -5.76
N GLU A 392 -25.28 -11.09 -5.69
CA GLU A 392 -24.48 -10.91 -4.48
C GLU A 392 -24.20 -9.44 -4.17
N LEU A 393 -23.90 -8.61 -5.19
CA LEU A 393 -23.79 -7.16 -4.98
C LEU A 393 -25.07 -6.58 -4.37
N LYS A 394 -26.23 -6.98 -4.88
CA LYS A 394 -27.53 -6.55 -4.34
C LYS A 394 -27.74 -7.05 -2.91
N ASN A 395 -27.36 -8.29 -2.60
CA ASN A 395 -27.47 -8.87 -1.27
C ASN A 395 -26.66 -8.05 -0.26
N THR A 396 -25.36 -7.85 -0.54
CA THR A 396 -24.47 -7.10 0.34
C THR A 396 -24.96 -5.67 0.56
N LEU A 397 -25.52 -5.03 -0.48
CA LEU A 397 -26.10 -3.69 -0.35
C LEU A 397 -27.35 -3.67 0.55
N GLU A 398 -28.25 -4.65 0.42
CA GLU A 398 -29.45 -4.76 1.25
C GLU A 398 -29.10 -5.15 2.71
N GLU A 399 -28.10 -6.00 2.91
CA GLU A 399 -27.54 -6.34 4.23
C GLU A 399 -26.87 -5.14 4.89
N ALA A 400 -26.02 -4.40 4.18
CA ALA A 400 -25.36 -3.21 4.70
C ALA A 400 -26.39 -2.14 5.13
N GLU A 401 -27.46 -1.95 4.36
CA GLU A 401 -28.57 -1.06 4.74
C GLU A 401 -29.29 -1.57 5.99
N ALA A 402 -29.63 -2.86 6.06
CA ALA A 402 -30.33 -3.45 7.20
C ALA A 402 -29.51 -3.42 8.50
N TYR A 403 -28.20 -3.63 8.39
CA TYR A 403 -27.28 -3.65 9.54
C TYR A 403 -26.89 -2.24 10.00
N GLY A 404 -27.10 -1.23 9.15
CA GLY A 404 -26.74 0.17 9.41
C GLY A 404 -25.26 0.48 9.15
N LEU A 405 -24.62 -0.26 8.24
CA LEU A 405 -23.21 -0.12 7.88
C LEU A 405 -22.99 1.04 6.91
N ALA A 406 -23.08 2.27 7.41
CA ALA A 406 -23.04 3.47 6.58
C ALA A 406 -21.72 3.65 5.81
N ASP A 407 -20.60 3.28 6.41
CA ASP A 407 -19.29 3.28 5.78
C ASP A 407 -19.23 2.30 4.59
N VAL A 408 -19.77 1.09 4.75
CA VAL A 408 -19.89 0.11 3.66
C VAL A 408 -20.77 0.66 2.52
N ILE A 409 -21.90 1.32 2.84
CA ILE A 409 -22.73 2.00 1.83
C ILE A 409 -21.92 3.06 1.07
N GLY A 410 -21.11 3.86 1.77
CA GLY A 410 -20.20 4.83 1.16
C GLY A 410 -19.19 4.18 0.22
N LYS A 411 -18.60 3.05 0.61
CA LYS A 411 -17.64 2.30 -0.22
C LYS A 411 -18.30 1.69 -1.47
N ILE A 412 -19.50 1.10 -1.34
CA ILE A 412 -20.25 0.59 -2.50
C ILE A 412 -20.62 1.74 -3.45
N ALA A 413 -21.00 2.91 -2.90
CA ALA A 413 -21.26 4.11 -3.69
C ALA A 413 -20.02 4.51 -4.51
N TYR A 414 -18.84 4.51 -3.89
CA TYR A 414 -17.57 4.74 -4.58
C TYR A 414 -17.36 3.74 -5.71
N TYR A 415 -17.48 2.43 -5.47
CA TYR A 415 -17.25 1.43 -6.53
C TYR A 415 -18.19 1.62 -7.71
N LEU A 416 -19.46 1.92 -7.48
CA LEU A 416 -20.43 2.19 -8.55
C LEU A 416 -20.15 3.49 -9.31
N ASP A 417 -19.38 4.41 -8.74
CA ASP A 417 -18.92 5.63 -9.41
C ASP A 417 -17.48 5.52 -9.93
N ALA A 418 -16.73 4.51 -9.54
CA ALA A 418 -15.40 4.25 -10.04
C ALA A 418 -15.47 3.81 -11.51
N PRO A 419 -14.42 4.10 -12.32
CA PRO A 419 -14.41 3.75 -13.73
C PRO A 419 -14.49 2.24 -13.96
N ARG A 420 -13.91 1.45 -13.06
CA ARG A 420 -13.84 -0.02 -13.12
C ARG A 420 -15.22 -0.65 -13.25
N LEU A 421 -16.10 -0.39 -12.28
CA LEU A 421 -17.45 -0.93 -12.28
C LEU A 421 -18.38 -0.15 -13.21
N THR A 422 -18.26 1.18 -13.29
CA THR A 422 -19.09 2.01 -14.18
C THR A 422 -18.96 1.58 -15.64
N TYR A 423 -17.72 1.38 -16.11
CA TYR A 423 -17.49 0.99 -17.50
C TYR A 423 -17.69 -0.49 -17.76
N TYR A 424 -17.60 -1.36 -16.75
CA TYR A 424 -18.12 -2.72 -16.85
C TYR A 424 -19.63 -2.73 -17.17
N PHE A 425 -20.44 -2.00 -16.40
CA PHE A 425 -21.89 -1.92 -16.65
C PHE A 425 -22.20 -1.28 -18.01
N LYS A 426 -21.55 -0.17 -18.35
CA LYS A 426 -21.75 0.51 -19.65
C LYS A 426 -21.31 -0.37 -20.82
N GLY A 427 -20.16 -1.03 -20.74
CA GLY A 427 -19.62 -1.91 -21.79
C GLY A 427 -20.47 -3.16 -22.05
N ASN A 428 -21.21 -3.63 -21.04
CA ASN A 428 -22.14 -4.76 -21.16
C ASN A 428 -23.59 -4.33 -21.46
N GLY A 429 -23.85 -3.05 -21.77
CA GLY A 429 -25.21 -2.56 -22.03
C GLY A 429 -26.12 -2.55 -20.80
N LYS A 430 -25.57 -2.71 -19.60
CA LYS A 430 -26.28 -2.79 -18.31
C LYS A 430 -26.42 -1.43 -17.62
N SER A 431 -26.41 -0.33 -18.37
CA SER A 431 -26.50 1.05 -17.84
C SER A 431 -27.77 1.32 -17.01
N LYS A 432 -28.89 0.64 -17.31
CA LYS A 432 -30.13 0.77 -16.50
C LYS A 432 -29.96 0.17 -15.10
N VAL A 433 -29.21 -0.93 -14.99
CA VAL A 433 -28.90 -1.59 -13.71
C VAL A 433 -27.99 -0.71 -12.86
N LEU A 434 -26.95 -0.12 -13.47
CA LEU A 434 -26.09 0.86 -12.80
C LEU A 434 -26.89 2.05 -12.25
N LYS A 435 -27.77 2.64 -13.06
CA LYS A 435 -28.66 3.74 -12.63
C LYS A 435 -29.57 3.33 -11.48
N TYR A 436 -30.08 2.10 -11.50
CA TYR A 436 -30.88 1.56 -10.40
C TYR A 436 -30.09 1.55 -9.08
N PHE A 437 -28.89 0.97 -9.08
CA PHE A 437 -28.06 0.90 -7.87
C PHE A 437 -27.67 2.28 -7.35
N LYS A 438 -27.23 3.18 -8.25
CA LYS A 438 -26.91 4.57 -7.87
C LYS A 438 -28.12 5.27 -7.25
N ARG A 439 -29.31 5.14 -7.85
CA ARG A 439 -30.55 5.72 -7.30
C ARG A 439 -30.93 5.10 -5.95
N TYR A 440 -30.70 3.80 -5.78
CA TYR A 440 -30.97 3.09 -4.54
C TYR A 440 -30.09 3.61 -3.40
N ILE A 441 -28.78 3.68 -3.62
CA ILE A 441 -27.81 4.22 -2.64
C ILE A 441 -28.09 5.68 -2.33
N LYS A 442 -28.40 6.52 -3.33
CA LYS A 442 -28.76 7.92 -3.09
C LYS A 442 -29.93 8.05 -2.12
N ARG A 443 -30.92 7.16 -2.21
CA ARG A 443 -32.07 7.14 -1.28
C ARG A 443 -31.66 6.72 0.13
N ILE A 444 -30.77 5.74 0.27
CA ILE A 444 -30.25 5.31 1.58
C ILE A 444 -29.53 6.47 2.26
N ILE A 445 -28.55 7.07 1.57
CA ILE A 445 -27.75 8.17 2.12
C ILE A 445 -28.62 9.41 2.39
N ALA A 446 -29.58 9.74 1.52
CA ALA A 446 -30.53 10.83 1.78
C ALA A 446 -31.42 10.53 3.00
N SER A 447 -31.72 9.27 3.28
CA SER A 447 -32.41 8.88 4.51
C SER A 447 -31.53 9.03 5.74
N TYR A 448 -30.22 8.78 5.64
CA TYR A 448 -29.29 9.07 6.74
C TYR A 448 -29.25 10.57 7.00
N ALA A 449 -29.06 11.39 5.97
CA ALA A 449 -29.04 12.86 6.11
C ALA A 449 -30.29 13.42 6.82
N LYS A 450 -31.45 12.78 6.64
CA LYS A 450 -32.70 13.19 7.28
C LYS A 450 -32.86 12.70 8.73
N ASN A 451 -32.32 11.53 9.06
CA ASN A 451 -32.67 10.80 10.29
C ASN A 451 -31.48 10.57 11.24
N ASP A 452 -30.25 10.68 10.75
CA ASP A 452 -29.00 10.28 11.42
C ASP A 452 -27.78 10.91 10.71
N GLU A 453 -27.39 12.12 11.15
CA GLU A 453 -26.28 12.90 10.56
C GLU A 453 -24.94 12.14 10.66
N ASP A 454 -24.69 11.41 11.76
CA ASP A 454 -23.48 10.61 11.95
C ASP A 454 -23.34 9.53 10.87
N LYS A 455 -24.41 8.79 10.58
CA LYS A 455 -24.41 7.82 9.48
C LYS A 455 -24.21 8.48 8.13
N PHE A 456 -24.78 9.66 7.91
CA PHE A 456 -24.54 10.40 6.67
C PHE A 456 -23.05 10.71 6.51
N MET A 457 -22.41 11.26 7.55
CA MET A 457 -20.99 11.60 7.51
C MET A 457 -20.08 10.38 7.43
N ALA A 458 -20.40 9.28 8.11
CA ALA A 458 -19.68 8.02 7.96
C ALA A 458 -19.70 7.50 6.50
N ALA A 459 -20.84 7.60 5.82
CA ALA A 459 -20.94 7.27 4.40
C ALA A 459 -20.13 8.25 3.52
N MET A 460 -20.18 9.55 3.81
CA MET A 460 -19.41 10.57 3.08
C MET A 460 -17.90 10.37 3.23
N LYS A 461 -17.41 10.09 4.44
CA LYS A 461 -16.00 9.75 4.69
C LYS A 461 -15.56 8.60 3.80
N SER A 462 -16.22 7.45 3.91
CA SER A 462 -15.82 6.27 3.14
C SER A 462 -15.95 6.49 1.63
N LEU A 463 -16.91 7.28 1.16
CA LEU A 463 -17.09 7.58 -0.25
C LEU A 463 -15.98 8.50 -0.78
N LEU A 464 -15.79 9.66 -0.14
CA LEU A 464 -14.99 10.76 -0.69
C LEU A 464 -13.48 10.52 -0.56
N THR A 465 -13.04 9.82 0.48
CA THR A 465 -11.61 9.48 0.66
C THR A 465 -11.18 8.31 -0.24
N SER A 466 -12.13 7.55 -0.78
CA SER A 466 -11.82 6.40 -1.65
C SER A 466 -11.42 6.78 -3.07
N TYR A 467 -11.75 7.98 -3.55
CA TYR A 467 -11.40 8.39 -4.90
C TYR A 467 -9.89 8.65 -5.04
N THR A 468 -9.34 8.20 -6.16
CA THR A 468 -7.99 8.50 -6.60
C THR A 468 -8.02 9.48 -7.79
N LYS A 469 -6.88 10.14 -8.07
CA LYS A 469 -6.72 11.02 -9.24
C LYS A 469 -6.99 10.35 -10.61
N TYR A 470 -7.17 9.03 -10.64
CA TYR A 470 -7.41 8.23 -11.84
C TYR A 470 -8.87 7.82 -12.03
N ASP A 471 -9.76 8.12 -11.07
CA ASP A 471 -11.13 7.61 -11.00
C ASP A 471 -12.19 8.47 -11.72
N TYR A 472 -11.77 9.35 -12.63
CA TYR A 472 -12.67 10.18 -13.41
C TYR A 472 -13.46 9.36 -14.45
N VAL A 473 -14.79 9.56 -14.52
CA VAL A 473 -15.68 8.79 -15.41
C VAL A 473 -15.92 9.52 -16.73
N CYS A 474 -14.83 9.90 -17.41
CA CYS A 474 -14.92 10.48 -18.75
C CYS A 474 -13.64 10.23 -19.58
N LYS A 475 -13.54 10.89 -20.74
CA LYS A 475 -12.34 10.79 -21.61
C LYS A 475 -11.26 11.82 -21.26
N PHE A 476 -11.57 12.82 -20.44
CA PHE A 476 -10.69 13.94 -20.11
C PHE A 476 -10.06 13.70 -18.74
N LYS A 477 -8.73 13.77 -18.67
CA LYS A 477 -7.97 13.43 -17.47
C LYS A 477 -8.30 14.40 -16.33
N GLY A 478 -8.56 13.85 -15.14
CA GLY A 478 -8.83 14.62 -13.93
C GLY A 478 -10.21 15.29 -13.87
N ASN A 479 -11.11 15.03 -14.83
CA ASN A 479 -12.43 15.68 -14.85
C ASN A 479 -13.50 14.83 -14.14
N PHE A 480 -13.85 15.24 -12.91
CA PHE A 480 -14.76 14.53 -12.01
C PHE A 480 -16.22 15.01 -12.10
N GLN A 481 -16.56 15.96 -12.98
CA GLN A 481 -17.93 16.45 -13.14
C GLN A 481 -18.95 15.35 -13.55
N PHE A 482 -18.45 14.22 -14.07
CA PHE A 482 -19.24 13.09 -14.52
C PHE A 482 -19.37 11.97 -13.47
N ASN A 483 -18.75 12.13 -12.30
CA ASN A 483 -18.90 11.24 -11.16
C ASN A 483 -20.20 11.63 -10.43
N ASP A 484 -21.18 10.73 -10.44
CA ASP A 484 -22.57 11.03 -10.08
C ASP A 484 -22.76 11.31 -8.59
N PHE A 485 -21.89 10.78 -7.72
CA PHE A 485 -21.97 10.98 -6.28
C PHE A 485 -21.17 12.20 -5.82
N ILE A 486 -19.97 12.44 -6.38
CA ILE A 486 -19.22 13.69 -6.13
C ILE A 486 -20.07 14.89 -6.50
N LYS A 487 -20.60 14.90 -7.74
CA LYS A 487 -21.46 15.99 -8.21
C LYS A 487 -22.69 16.16 -7.31
N TYR A 488 -23.30 15.07 -6.85
CA TYR A 488 -24.54 15.16 -6.08
C TYR A 488 -24.34 15.59 -4.63
N TYR A 489 -23.29 15.14 -3.94
CA TYR A 489 -23.12 15.42 -2.52
C TYR A 489 -22.28 16.67 -2.24
N LEU A 490 -21.27 16.96 -3.04
CA LEU A 490 -20.41 18.13 -2.85
C LEU A 490 -20.82 19.33 -3.70
N TYR A 491 -21.57 19.10 -4.78
CA TYR A 491 -21.96 20.13 -5.75
C TYR A 491 -23.44 20.03 -6.13
N TYR A 492 -24.30 19.76 -5.15
CA TYR A 492 -25.74 19.58 -5.31
C TYR A 492 -26.41 20.77 -6.02
N ASP A 493 -26.04 21.99 -5.64
CA ASP A 493 -26.62 23.23 -6.18
C ASP A 493 -26.09 23.55 -7.61
N PHE A 494 -25.14 22.78 -8.15
CA PHE A 494 -24.61 22.97 -9.50
C PHE A 494 -25.57 22.40 -10.56
N THR A 495 -26.41 23.27 -11.12
CA THR A 495 -27.46 22.91 -12.10
C THR A 495 -27.12 23.24 -13.55
N GLU A 496 -25.94 23.80 -13.84
CA GLU A 496 -25.58 24.18 -15.21
C GLU A 496 -25.54 22.98 -16.15
N LYS A 497 -26.05 23.19 -17.37
CA LYS A 497 -26.11 22.19 -18.44
C LYS A 497 -25.17 22.60 -19.59
N PRO A 498 -24.57 21.64 -20.32
CA PRO A 498 -23.73 21.97 -21.46
C PRO A 498 -24.51 22.72 -22.56
N PRO A 499 -23.86 23.61 -23.35
CA PRO A 499 -24.50 24.31 -24.46
C PRO A 499 -25.18 23.36 -25.47
N VAL A 500 -26.40 23.71 -25.89
CA VAL A 500 -27.26 22.95 -26.82
C VAL A 500 -27.16 23.54 -28.25
N GLY A 501 -27.41 22.74 -29.30
CA GLY A 501 -27.38 23.18 -30.72
C GLY A 501 -26.22 22.59 -31.55
N TRP A 502 -26.37 22.56 -32.88
CA TRP A 502 -25.33 22.04 -33.79
C TRP A 502 -24.17 23.03 -33.96
N GLU A 503 -24.47 24.34 -33.96
CA GLU A 503 -23.45 25.41 -34.05
C GLU A 503 -22.53 25.49 -32.82
N ASN A 504 -22.99 25.08 -31.64
CA ASN A 504 -22.24 25.19 -30.39
C ASN A 504 -21.28 24.02 -30.10
N ARG A 505 -20.84 23.28 -31.14
CA ARG A 505 -20.01 22.07 -30.97
C ARG A 505 -18.68 22.37 -30.26
N TYR A 506 -18.05 23.50 -30.56
CA TYR A 506 -16.81 23.93 -29.91
C TYR A 506 -17.02 24.24 -28.42
N SER A 507 -17.99 25.09 -28.09
CA SER A 507 -18.33 25.44 -26.71
C SER A 507 -18.74 24.20 -25.89
N ARG A 508 -19.47 23.25 -26.50
CA ARG A 508 -19.77 21.95 -25.87
C ARG A 508 -18.52 21.13 -25.60
N HIS A 509 -17.58 21.09 -26.56
CA HIS A 509 -16.31 20.40 -26.36
C HIS A 509 -15.51 21.00 -25.20
N GLN A 510 -15.36 22.33 -25.19
CA GLN A 510 -14.68 23.05 -24.11
C GLN A 510 -15.33 22.82 -22.75
N TRP A 511 -16.66 22.85 -22.68
CA TRP A 511 -17.41 22.56 -21.46
C TRP A 511 -17.16 21.13 -20.97
N MET A 512 -17.13 20.15 -21.88
CA MET A 512 -16.89 18.75 -21.51
C MET A 512 -15.43 18.47 -21.12
N GLU A 513 -14.48 19.20 -21.70
CA GLU A 513 -13.05 19.06 -21.43
C GLU A 513 -12.68 19.65 -20.06
N SER A 514 -13.14 20.88 -19.79
CA SER A 514 -12.95 21.53 -18.50
C SER A 514 -13.79 20.87 -17.40
N ASP A 515 -13.19 20.64 -16.23
CA ASP A 515 -13.97 20.29 -15.04
C ASP A 515 -14.66 21.56 -14.50
N GLN A 516 -15.97 21.69 -14.72
CA GLN A 516 -16.70 22.88 -14.28
C GLN A 516 -16.74 23.00 -12.76
N LEU A 517 -16.66 21.87 -12.03
CA LEU A 517 -16.67 21.89 -10.56
C LEU A 517 -15.47 22.66 -10.02
N MET A 518 -14.33 22.60 -10.73
CA MET A 518 -13.12 23.34 -10.38
C MET A 518 -13.20 24.84 -10.67
N LYS A 519 -14.21 25.33 -11.40
CA LYS A 519 -14.44 26.77 -11.65
C LYS A 519 -15.41 27.44 -10.68
N LEU A 520 -16.20 26.67 -9.93
CA LEU A 520 -17.19 27.20 -9.01
C LEU A 520 -16.58 27.98 -7.82
N GLU A 521 -17.23 29.04 -7.38
CA GLU A 521 -16.85 29.74 -6.14
C GLU A 521 -18.00 29.63 -5.14
N GLY A 522 -17.67 29.31 -3.88
CA GLY A 522 -18.63 29.14 -2.78
C GLY A 522 -19.02 27.69 -2.48
N ARG A 523 -20.01 27.54 -1.60
CA ARG A 523 -20.56 26.27 -1.10
C ARG A 523 -21.75 25.77 -1.93
N TYR A 524 -21.75 24.48 -2.28
CA TYR A 524 -22.75 23.84 -3.16
C TYR A 524 -23.22 22.47 -2.64
N GLU A 525 -22.73 22.03 -1.50
CA GLU A 525 -22.95 20.69 -0.98
C GLU A 525 -24.41 20.42 -0.57
N PHE A 526 -24.77 19.14 -0.61
CA PHE A 526 -26.09 18.66 -0.21
C PHE A 526 -26.26 18.81 1.31
N MET A 527 -27.30 19.52 1.74
CA MET A 527 -27.62 19.78 3.16
C MET A 527 -26.46 20.42 3.94
N LYS A 528 -26.09 21.65 3.56
CA LYS A 528 -24.96 22.43 4.11
C LYS A 528 -24.84 22.39 5.64
N GLU A 529 -25.97 22.49 6.34
CA GLU A 529 -26.08 22.49 7.81
C GLU A 529 -25.43 21.27 8.47
N ILE A 530 -25.55 20.08 7.86
CA ILE A 530 -24.95 18.85 8.40
C ILE A 530 -23.42 18.96 8.38
N TRP A 531 -22.86 19.48 7.28
CA TRP A 531 -21.42 19.66 7.14
C TRP A 531 -20.88 20.66 8.17
N ASP A 532 -21.63 21.72 8.48
CA ASP A 532 -21.29 22.69 9.52
C ASP A 532 -21.36 22.10 10.94
N ASN A 533 -22.24 21.12 11.18
CA ASN A 533 -22.30 20.42 12.46
C ASN A 533 -21.17 19.38 12.62
N HIS A 534 -20.58 18.94 11.51
CA HIS A 534 -19.62 17.83 11.44
C HIS A 534 -18.26 18.24 10.86
N LEU A 535 -17.77 19.44 11.17
CA LEU A 535 -16.51 19.94 10.60
C LEU A 535 -15.28 19.06 10.93
N GLU A 536 -15.27 18.33 12.06
CA GLU A 536 -14.23 17.32 12.35
C GLU A 536 -14.17 16.23 11.28
N ASP A 537 -15.35 15.79 10.81
CA ASP A 537 -15.46 14.82 9.73
C ASP A 537 -15.04 15.40 8.39
N VAL A 538 -15.29 16.70 8.16
CA VAL A 538 -14.82 17.43 6.96
C VAL A 538 -13.29 17.51 6.93
N LEU A 539 -12.64 17.78 8.07
CA LEU A 539 -11.18 17.78 8.18
C LEU A 539 -10.59 16.39 7.95
N ASP A 540 -11.24 15.36 8.48
CA ASP A 540 -10.86 13.96 8.25
C ASP A 540 -10.96 13.60 6.76
N ILE A 541 -12.03 14.03 6.08
CA ILE A 541 -12.16 13.89 4.61
C ILE A 541 -11.04 14.65 3.90
N ALA A 542 -10.79 15.91 4.26
CA ALA A 542 -9.77 16.74 3.64
C ALA A 542 -8.34 16.19 3.84
N SER A 543 -8.08 15.52 4.97
CA SER A 543 -6.76 14.95 5.28
C SER A 543 -6.50 13.63 4.55
N ASN A 544 -7.55 12.91 4.15
CA ASN A 544 -7.46 11.56 3.58
C ASN A 544 -7.93 11.47 2.11
N ALA A 545 -8.51 12.54 1.55
CA ALA A 545 -8.89 12.60 0.14
C ALA A 545 -7.66 12.68 -0.77
N ASN A 546 -7.84 12.33 -2.05
CA ASN A 546 -6.74 12.30 -3.03
C ASN A 546 -7.06 13.08 -4.31
N ILE A 547 -8.14 13.88 -4.32
CA ILE A 547 -8.61 14.59 -5.52
C ILE A 547 -8.99 16.05 -5.21
N ASP A 548 -8.58 16.96 -6.09
CA ASP A 548 -8.78 18.41 -5.93
C ASP A 548 -10.24 18.82 -5.83
N THR A 549 -11.14 18.12 -6.53
CA THR A 549 -12.58 18.36 -6.45
C THR A 549 -13.14 18.16 -5.03
N VAL A 550 -12.58 17.22 -4.26
CA VAL A 550 -12.99 17.03 -2.85
C VAL A 550 -12.33 18.07 -1.96
N PHE A 551 -11.03 18.32 -2.13
CA PHE A 551 -10.31 19.35 -1.37
C PHE A 551 -10.96 20.73 -1.52
N LYS A 552 -11.37 21.08 -2.75
CA LYS A 552 -12.05 22.34 -3.03
C LYS A 552 -13.37 22.48 -2.29
N ALA A 553 -14.20 21.44 -2.27
CA ALA A 553 -15.46 21.48 -1.52
C ALA A 553 -15.19 21.63 -0.01
N CYS A 554 -14.23 20.86 0.53
CA CYS A 554 -13.82 20.97 1.93
C CYS A 554 -13.29 22.38 2.26
N TYR A 555 -12.52 22.99 1.35
CA TYR A 555 -12.04 24.36 1.51
C TYR A 555 -13.18 25.37 1.69
N TYR A 556 -14.19 25.36 0.83
CA TYR A 556 -15.30 26.31 0.97
C TYR A 556 -16.15 26.02 2.21
N ILE A 557 -16.37 24.75 2.56
CA ILE A 557 -17.07 24.39 3.81
C ILE A 557 -16.31 24.94 5.03
N LEU A 558 -15.01 24.67 5.12
CA LEU A 558 -14.18 25.12 6.24
C LEU A 558 -14.04 26.65 6.26
N LYS A 559 -13.76 27.27 5.11
CA LYS A 559 -13.57 28.72 5.01
C LYS A 559 -14.81 29.51 5.44
N ASP A 560 -15.99 29.08 4.99
CA ASP A 560 -17.21 29.87 5.13
C ASP A 560 -18.04 29.47 6.38
N SER A 561 -17.64 28.42 7.13
CA SER A 561 -18.34 28.01 8.36
C SER A 561 -17.90 28.83 9.57
N GLU A 562 -18.88 29.35 10.32
CA GLU A 562 -18.64 30.16 11.53
C GLU A 562 -17.97 29.38 12.67
N LYS A 563 -18.11 28.04 12.68
CA LYS A 563 -17.57 27.15 13.72
C LYS A 563 -16.10 26.74 13.46
N THR A 564 -15.54 27.08 12.30
CA THR A 564 -14.21 26.63 11.90
C THR A 564 -13.10 27.13 12.81
N ASN A 565 -13.18 28.37 13.30
CA ASN A 565 -12.14 28.93 14.17
C ASN A 565 -12.03 28.17 15.50
N GLU A 566 -13.15 27.86 16.14
CA GLU A 566 -13.17 27.09 17.40
C GLU A 566 -12.58 25.69 17.21
N LEU A 567 -12.88 25.07 16.07
CA LEU A 567 -12.36 23.75 15.72
C LEU A 567 -10.86 23.78 15.47
N ILE A 568 -10.40 24.72 14.63
CA ILE A 568 -8.99 24.92 14.31
C ILE A 568 -8.17 25.09 15.58
N ASP A 569 -8.66 25.87 16.55
CA ASP A 569 -7.96 26.11 17.81
C ASP A 569 -7.68 24.80 18.57
N LYS A 570 -8.60 23.83 18.53
CA LYS A 570 -8.47 22.51 19.17
C LYS A 570 -7.65 21.51 18.34
N MET A 571 -7.31 21.79 17.09
CA MET A 571 -6.54 20.87 16.24
C MET A 571 -5.08 20.71 16.67
N ASN A 572 -4.59 19.47 16.59
CA ASN A 572 -3.18 19.16 16.76
C ASN A 572 -2.34 19.60 15.54
N TYR A 573 -1.05 19.83 15.77
CA TYR A 573 -0.13 20.31 14.74
C TYR A 573 0.12 19.30 13.63
N LYS A 574 0.09 17.99 13.93
CA LYS A 574 0.24 16.92 12.94
C LYS A 574 -0.83 16.99 11.85
N LYS A 575 -2.12 17.11 12.21
CA LYS A 575 -3.22 17.24 11.23
C LYS A 575 -3.11 18.56 10.45
N LEU A 576 -2.73 19.66 11.11
CA LEU A 576 -2.51 20.94 10.43
C LEU A 576 -1.41 20.84 9.37
N SER A 577 -0.29 20.21 9.72
CA SER A 577 0.85 20.00 8.82
C SER A 577 0.53 19.06 7.65
N GLN A 578 -0.36 18.08 7.83
CA GLN A 578 -0.85 17.25 6.71
C GLN A 578 -1.71 18.09 5.74
N LEU A 579 -2.59 18.95 6.27
CA LEU A 579 -3.48 19.77 5.46
C LEU A 579 -2.76 20.86 4.66
N THR A 580 -1.54 21.26 5.04
CA THR A 580 -0.71 22.16 4.22
C THR A 580 -0.10 21.49 3.00
N GLN A 581 -0.16 20.16 2.89
CA GLN A 581 0.45 19.39 1.79
C GLN A 581 -0.55 18.94 0.72
N VAL A 582 -1.85 19.19 0.92
CA VAL A 582 -2.88 18.82 -0.06
C VAL A 582 -2.65 19.52 -1.40
N SER A 583 -2.98 18.86 -2.51
CA SER A 583 -2.70 19.39 -3.85
C SER A 583 -3.52 20.64 -4.22
N TYR A 584 -4.64 20.88 -3.54
CA TYR A 584 -5.46 22.07 -3.77
C TYR A 584 -4.92 23.29 -3.01
N LYS A 585 -4.18 24.12 -3.73
CA LYS A 585 -3.43 25.26 -3.18
C LYS A 585 -4.23 26.18 -2.23
N PRO A 586 -5.48 26.61 -2.50
CA PRO A 586 -6.21 27.47 -1.56
C PRO A 586 -6.44 26.85 -0.19
N LEU A 587 -6.66 25.53 -0.12
CA LEU A 587 -6.79 24.80 1.15
C LEU A 587 -5.44 24.74 1.87
N ALA A 588 -4.39 24.37 1.14
CA ALA A 588 -3.03 24.30 1.68
C ALA A 588 -2.56 25.65 2.24
N ASP A 589 -2.75 26.74 1.50
CA ASP A 589 -2.37 28.11 1.88
C ASP A 589 -3.15 28.59 3.13
N MET A 590 -4.44 28.25 3.22
CA MET A 590 -5.27 28.54 4.40
C MET A 590 -4.69 27.86 5.65
N PHE A 591 -4.39 26.56 5.58
CA PHE A 591 -3.81 25.82 6.69
C PHE A 591 -2.37 26.21 6.99
N MET A 592 -1.60 26.65 5.99
CA MET A 592 -0.25 27.19 6.19
C MET A 592 -0.30 28.48 7.02
N THR A 593 -1.26 29.35 6.72
CA THR A 593 -1.47 30.60 7.48
C THR A 593 -1.85 30.28 8.93
N ILE A 594 -2.79 29.36 9.13
CA ILE A 594 -3.21 28.90 10.47
C ILE A 594 -2.03 28.30 11.24
N LEU A 595 -1.23 27.44 10.60
CA LEU A 595 -0.06 26.81 11.21
C LEU A 595 0.94 27.86 11.66
N LYS A 596 1.26 28.83 10.80
CA LYS A 596 2.15 29.94 11.11
C LYS A 596 1.64 30.76 12.30
N ASP A 597 0.38 31.18 12.27
CA ASP A 597 -0.22 31.97 13.36
C ASP A 597 -0.23 31.21 14.69
N LYS A 598 -0.44 29.88 14.66
CA LYS A 598 -0.35 29.04 15.86
C LYS A 598 1.08 28.91 16.37
N LEU A 599 2.06 28.68 15.51
CA LEU A 599 3.48 28.60 15.89
C LEU A 599 3.97 29.95 16.45
N ASP A 600 3.51 31.06 15.90
CA ASP A 600 3.83 32.41 16.37
C ASP A 600 3.33 32.71 17.79
N LYS A 601 2.32 31.97 18.29
CA LYS A 601 1.82 32.09 19.67
C LYS A 601 2.58 31.21 20.68
N ILE A 602 3.37 30.24 20.24
CA ILE A 602 4.12 29.35 21.12
C ILE A 602 5.42 30.03 21.55
N ASN A 603 5.65 30.09 22.86
CA ASN A 603 6.85 30.71 23.44
C ASN A 603 7.82 29.69 24.07
N ALA A 604 7.42 28.43 24.21
CA ALA A 604 8.24 27.36 24.76
C ALA A 604 8.52 26.30 23.69
N PHE A 605 9.76 25.82 23.64
CA PHE A 605 10.14 24.78 22.69
C PHE A 605 9.48 23.44 23.02
N ASP A 606 8.95 22.76 22.00
CA ASP A 606 8.40 21.41 22.07
C ASP A 606 9.09 20.55 21.00
N SER A 607 9.85 19.54 21.44
CA SER A 607 10.60 18.67 20.55
C SER A 607 9.70 17.82 19.66
N LYS A 608 8.53 17.37 20.14
CA LYS A 608 7.59 16.56 19.35
C LYS A 608 6.99 17.37 18.21
N LEU A 609 6.63 18.62 18.49
CA LEU A 609 6.17 19.55 17.47
C LEU A 609 7.27 19.80 16.42
N MET A 610 8.51 20.02 16.88
CA MET A 610 9.64 20.20 15.97
C MET A 610 9.83 18.99 15.06
N PHE A 611 9.73 17.77 15.59
CA PHE A 611 9.75 16.53 14.81
C PHE A 611 8.66 16.47 13.73
N ASP A 612 7.42 16.79 14.10
CA ASP A 612 6.31 16.81 13.15
C ASP A 612 6.55 17.80 11.99
N LEU A 613 7.20 18.94 12.26
CA LEU A 613 7.51 19.95 11.25
C LEU A 613 8.69 19.56 10.35
N ILE A 614 9.79 19.05 10.90
CA ILE A 614 10.99 18.71 10.12
C ILE A 614 10.84 17.44 9.29
N ASN A 615 9.98 16.51 9.73
CA ASN A 615 9.65 15.30 8.99
C ASN A 615 8.70 15.56 7.80
N ASN A 616 8.30 16.82 7.59
CA ASN A 616 7.53 17.24 6.45
C ASN A 616 8.39 17.29 5.17
N GLU A 617 7.80 17.28 3.98
CA GLU A 617 8.53 17.46 2.71
C GLU A 617 8.62 18.94 2.26
N SER A 618 7.79 19.82 2.82
CA SER A 618 7.65 21.21 2.39
C SER A 618 8.79 22.10 2.89
N GLU A 619 9.50 22.75 1.96
CA GLU A 619 10.53 23.75 2.29
C GLU A 619 9.98 24.95 3.07
N GLU A 620 8.72 25.33 2.86
CA GLU A 620 8.10 26.42 3.63
C GLU A 620 7.89 26.00 5.09
N ILE A 621 7.49 24.76 5.34
CA ILE A 621 7.38 24.22 6.70
C ILE A 621 8.77 24.11 7.33
N HIS A 622 9.79 23.71 6.58
CA HIS A 622 11.16 23.66 7.08
C HIS A 622 11.66 25.03 7.54
N LYS A 623 11.36 26.10 6.78
CA LYS A 623 11.65 27.47 7.19
C LYS A 623 10.89 27.88 8.46
N LEU A 624 9.61 27.50 8.58
CA LEU A 624 8.83 27.73 9.80
C LEU A 624 9.39 26.95 11.00
N ALA A 625 9.86 25.71 10.79
CA ALA A 625 10.47 24.88 11.83
C ALA A 625 11.76 25.52 12.37
N LEU A 626 12.64 25.98 11.47
CA LEU A 626 13.86 26.70 11.85
C LEU A 626 13.53 27.99 12.59
N GLY A 627 12.59 28.79 12.09
CA GLY A 627 12.14 30.01 12.76
C GLY A 627 11.53 29.75 14.15
N PHE A 628 10.76 28.68 14.29
CA PHE A 628 10.21 28.22 15.58
C PHE A 628 11.33 27.82 16.56
N PHE A 629 12.30 27.04 16.09
CA PHE A 629 13.46 26.62 16.89
C PHE A 629 14.28 27.82 17.37
N GLU A 630 14.57 28.78 16.50
CA GLU A 630 15.32 30.00 16.86
C GLU A 630 14.55 30.89 17.84
N LYS A 631 13.27 31.17 17.56
CA LYS A 631 12.41 32.03 18.40
C LYS A 631 12.26 31.48 19.82
N THR A 632 12.14 30.17 19.97
CA THR A 632 11.93 29.52 21.27
C THR A 632 13.24 29.21 22.01
N ASN A 633 14.40 29.60 21.47
CA ASN A 633 15.72 29.17 21.94
C ASN A 633 15.76 27.64 22.13
N GLY A 634 15.26 26.92 21.11
CA GLY A 634 15.09 25.48 21.14
C GLY A 634 16.39 24.74 21.46
N SER A 635 16.25 23.65 22.21
CA SER A 635 17.32 22.71 22.50
C SER A 635 16.73 21.31 22.59
N PHE A 636 17.38 20.35 21.96
CA PHE A 636 16.98 18.95 22.03
C PHE A 636 17.64 18.26 23.22
N LYS A 637 16.88 17.40 23.90
CA LYS A 637 17.42 16.52 24.94
C LYS A 637 18.12 15.32 24.31
N ALA A 638 18.81 14.55 25.15
CA ALA A 638 19.45 13.31 24.76
C ALA A 638 18.51 12.35 23.99
N GLU A 639 17.31 12.11 24.52
CA GLU A 639 16.36 11.19 23.87
C GLU A 639 15.83 11.73 22.54
N ASP A 640 15.65 13.06 22.45
CA ASP A 640 15.21 13.70 21.22
C ASP A 640 16.30 13.55 20.14
N LEU A 641 17.58 13.81 20.44
CA LEU A 641 18.64 13.69 19.43
C LEU A 641 18.80 12.27 18.89
N VAL A 642 18.59 11.25 19.74
CA VAL A 642 18.53 9.86 19.27
C VAL A 642 17.30 9.63 18.40
N GLY A 643 16.15 10.22 18.73
CA GLY A 643 14.97 10.25 17.86
C GLY A 643 15.23 10.87 16.49
N PHE A 644 16.05 11.92 16.45
CA PHE A 644 16.53 12.59 15.23
C PHE A 644 17.25 11.63 14.27
N MET A 645 18.02 10.70 14.82
CA MET A 645 18.77 9.71 14.04
C MET A 645 17.88 8.67 13.33
N PHE A 646 16.58 8.61 13.65
CA PHE A 646 15.61 7.75 12.99
C PHE A 646 14.79 8.46 11.89
N LEU A 647 15.12 9.73 11.56
CA LEU A 647 14.43 10.46 10.50
C LEU A 647 14.97 10.06 9.12
N ASP A 648 14.07 9.70 8.20
CA ASP A 648 14.40 9.38 6.80
C ASP A 648 15.09 10.55 6.07
N ASN A 649 14.90 11.78 6.55
CA ASN A 649 15.45 13.00 5.96
C ASN A 649 16.54 13.66 6.81
N LEU A 650 17.20 12.93 7.72
CA LEU A 650 18.24 13.43 8.64
C LEU A 650 19.31 14.27 7.95
N ASP A 651 19.77 13.87 6.76
CA ASP A 651 20.85 14.57 6.02
C ASP A 651 20.50 16.02 5.64
N LYS A 652 19.20 16.36 5.56
CA LYS A 652 18.78 17.77 5.35
C LYS A 652 19.00 18.63 6.59
N TRP A 653 19.17 18.00 7.75
CA TRP A 653 19.22 18.61 9.07
C TRP A 653 20.57 18.44 9.77
N THR A 654 21.61 18.06 9.04
CA THR A 654 22.99 17.87 9.54
C THR A 654 23.48 19.05 10.38
N SER A 655 23.27 20.29 9.92
CA SER A 655 23.70 21.49 10.65
C SER A 655 22.93 21.72 11.97
N LEU A 656 21.62 21.42 11.98
CA LEU A 656 20.80 21.52 13.18
C LEU A 656 21.17 20.41 14.18
N PHE A 657 21.41 19.20 13.69
CA PHE A 657 21.88 18.08 14.48
C PHE A 657 23.25 18.37 15.11
N GLU A 658 24.23 18.81 14.31
CA GLU A 658 25.57 19.19 14.77
C GLU A 658 25.50 20.25 15.87
N LYS A 659 24.77 21.34 15.64
CA LYS A 659 24.64 22.44 16.60
C LYS A 659 24.12 21.95 17.96
N ASN A 660 23.15 21.04 17.97
CA ASN A 660 22.54 20.54 19.20
C ASN A 660 23.41 19.47 19.89
N VAL A 661 24.02 18.54 19.15
CA VAL A 661 24.97 17.57 19.74
C VAL A 661 26.16 18.31 20.36
N CYS A 662 26.68 19.33 19.68
CA CYS A 662 27.79 20.14 20.17
C CYS A 662 27.41 21.05 21.34
N SER A 663 26.14 21.44 21.50
CA SER A 663 25.68 22.26 22.63
C SER A 663 25.30 21.46 23.88
N LEU A 664 25.21 20.12 23.81
CA LEU A 664 24.92 19.28 24.97
C LEU A 664 25.91 19.53 26.12
N GLU A 665 25.37 19.81 27.30
CA GLU A 665 26.13 19.85 28.56
C GLU A 665 26.58 18.43 28.96
N LYS A 666 27.56 18.33 29.87
CA LYS A 666 28.23 17.07 30.23
C LYS A 666 27.26 15.94 30.61
N ASN A 667 26.36 16.22 31.56
CA ASN A 667 25.35 15.26 32.02
C ASN A 667 24.41 14.79 30.91
N GLU A 668 24.02 15.71 30.03
CA GLU A 668 23.09 15.40 28.94
C GLU A 668 23.79 14.65 27.79
N TYR A 669 25.09 14.93 27.55
CA TYR A 669 25.90 14.16 26.61
C TYR A 669 26.10 12.71 27.08
N LEU A 670 26.35 12.50 28.39
CA LEU A 670 26.41 11.13 28.94
C LEU A 670 25.08 10.39 28.76
N LYS A 671 23.94 11.05 28.99
CA LYS A 671 22.62 10.47 28.68
C LYS A 671 22.45 10.17 27.20
N PHE A 672 22.91 11.07 26.32
CA PHE A 672 22.83 10.88 24.86
C PHE A 672 23.57 9.62 24.42
N VAL A 673 24.81 9.43 24.89
CA VAL A 673 25.57 8.19 24.68
C VAL A 673 24.80 6.97 25.17
N LYS A 674 24.32 7.01 26.43
CA LYS A 674 23.58 5.88 27.02
C LYS A 674 22.29 5.59 26.24
N CYS A 675 21.66 6.61 25.68
CA CYS A 675 20.43 6.49 24.90
C CYS A 675 20.68 5.94 23.49
N ILE A 676 21.79 6.30 22.81
CA ILE A 676 22.24 5.63 21.58
C ILE A 676 22.43 4.15 21.87
N ILE A 677 23.19 3.85 22.93
CA ILE A 677 23.47 2.49 23.35
C ILE A 677 22.19 1.71 23.65
N GLY A 678 21.26 2.29 24.40
CA GLY A 678 19.97 1.68 24.72
C GLY A 678 19.17 1.28 23.47
N ASN A 679 19.26 2.04 22.38
CA ASN A 679 18.50 1.84 21.14
C ASN A 679 19.22 0.97 20.08
N SER A 680 20.35 0.33 20.39
CA SER A 680 21.14 -0.43 19.39
C SER A 680 20.35 -1.50 18.61
N GLU A 681 19.46 -2.24 19.28
CA GLU A 681 18.64 -3.28 18.63
C GLU A 681 17.66 -2.68 17.64
N LYS A 682 17.16 -1.47 17.93
CA LYS A 682 16.26 -0.75 17.03
C LYS A 682 17.01 -0.22 15.81
N PHE A 683 18.22 0.33 16.00
CA PHE A 683 19.06 0.75 14.88
C PHE A 683 19.42 -0.42 13.94
N GLU A 684 19.71 -1.60 14.49
CA GLU A 684 19.95 -2.80 13.69
C GLU A 684 18.66 -3.32 13.02
N GLY A 685 17.55 -3.39 13.77
CA GLY A 685 16.25 -3.87 13.26
C GLY A 685 15.67 -3.01 12.14
N ASP A 686 15.82 -1.69 12.25
CA ASP A 686 15.40 -0.71 11.22
C ASP A 686 16.46 -0.53 10.11
N ASN A 687 17.61 -1.23 10.20
CA ASN A 687 18.70 -1.21 9.22
C ASN A 687 19.25 0.20 8.94
N ILE A 688 19.38 1.02 9.99
CA ILE A 688 19.80 2.42 9.90
C ILE A 688 21.31 2.52 9.67
N ASP A 689 21.71 2.99 8.48
CA ASP A 689 23.08 3.41 8.18
C ASP A 689 23.16 4.94 8.07
N LEU A 690 24.08 5.54 8.82
CA LEU A 690 24.25 6.98 8.87
C LEU A 690 25.15 7.47 7.73
N SER A 691 24.87 8.68 7.22
CA SER A 691 25.75 9.32 6.26
C SER A 691 27.11 9.65 6.88
N LYS A 692 28.12 9.85 6.02
CA LYS A 692 29.48 10.20 6.47
C LYS A 692 29.49 11.47 7.32
N GLU A 693 28.70 12.47 6.94
CA GLU A 693 28.63 13.76 7.64
C GLU A 693 28.11 13.60 9.08
N ILE A 694 27.07 12.78 9.28
CA ILE A 694 26.54 12.49 10.62
C ILE A 694 27.55 11.68 11.45
N LYS A 695 28.25 10.72 10.83
CA LYS A 695 29.33 9.95 11.48
C LYS A 695 30.47 10.88 11.94
N ASP A 696 30.88 11.83 11.09
CA ASP A 696 31.92 12.81 11.41
C ASP A 696 31.50 13.73 12.58
N ILE A 697 30.22 14.13 12.65
CA ILE A 697 29.67 14.89 13.79
C ILE A 697 29.75 14.07 15.09
N LEU A 698 29.30 12.81 15.07
CA LEU A 698 29.36 11.93 16.23
C LEU A 698 30.81 11.74 16.69
N SER A 699 31.72 11.46 15.76
CA SER A 699 33.16 11.33 16.02
C SER A 699 33.73 12.58 16.69
N SER A 700 33.47 13.77 16.14
CA SER A 700 33.97 15.03 16.71
C SER A 700 33.44 15.31 18.12
N SER A 701 32.21 14.86 18.41
CA SER A 701 31.56 15.06 19.71
C SER A 701 32.18 14.26 20.85
N THR A 702 32.88 13.15 20.55
CA THR A 702 33.50 12.25 21.55
C THR A 702 34.47 12.97 22.49
N ASN A 703 35.16 14.01 22.00
CA ASN A 703 36.09 14.82 22.79
C ASN A 703 35.45 15.45 24.05
N LYS A 704 34.12 15.59 24.10
CA LYS A 704 33.39 16.07 25.30
C LYS A 704 33.65 15.22 26.53
N VAL A 705 33.93 13.92 26.35
CA VAL A 705 34.21 12.96 27.44
C VAL A 705 35.46 13.35 28.23
N GLN A 706 36.43 14.05 27.63
CA GLN A 706 37.62 14.52 28.34
C GLN A 706 37.28 15.46 29.51
N SER A 707 36.19 16.21 29.38
CA SER A 707 35.74 17.17 30.39
C SER A 707 34.95 16.56 31.55
N PHE A 708 34.65 15.26 31.49
CA PHE A 708 33.88 14.56 32.53
C PHE A 708 34.67 14.43 33.83
N SER A 709 33.95 14.39 34.95
CA SER A 709 34.53 14.00 36.24
C SER A 709 34.96 12.53 36.23
N GLU A 710 35.84 12.17 37.14
CA GLU A 710 36.36 10.80 37.24
C GLU A 710 35.23 9.76 37.40
N SER A 711 34.23 10.03 38.24
CA SER A 711 33.08 9.14 38.44
C SER A 711 32.22 8.96 37.19
N GLU A 712 32.05 10.01 36.39
CA GLU A 712 31.29 9.95 35.13
C GLU A 712 32.05 9.17 34.05
N LYS A 713 33.39 9.28 34.02
CA LYS A 713 34.24 8.48 33.13
C LYS A 713 34.19 6.99 33.49
N ILE A 714 34.24 6.66 34.78
CA ILE A 714 34.08 5.27 35.27
C ILE A 714 32.71 4.71 34.86
N ASP A 715 31.62 5.44 35.14
CA ASP A 715 30.25 5.04 34.79
C ASP A 715 30.08 4.84 33.27
N LEU A 716 30.70 5.69 32.45
CA LEU A 716 30.71 5.51 31.01
C LEU A 716 31.43 4.22 30.58
N ILE A 717 32.65 3.99 31.08
CA ILE A 717 33.45 2.80 30.72
C ILE A 717 32.72 1.53 31.14
N ASP A 718 32.23 1.47 32.38
CA ASP A 718 31.49 0.31 32.90
C ASP A 718 30.24 0.03 32.05
N TYR A 719 29.48 1.07 31.69
CA TYR A 719 28.29 0.92 30.86
C TYR A 719 28.58 0.46 29.43
N VAL A 720 29.64 0.97 28.80
CA VAL A 720 30.05 0.53 27.45
C VAL A 720 30.53 -0.92 27.50
N VAL A 721 31.38 -1.28 28.46
CA VAL A 721 31.90 -2.63 28.63
C VAL A 721 30.76 -3.62 28.90
N SER A 722 29.83 -3.31 29.81
CA SER A 722 28.68 -4.19 30.07
C SER A 722 27.83 -4.38 28.82
N THR A 723 27.60 -3.30 28.07
CA THR A 723 26.78 -3.35 26.85
C THR A 723 27.42 -4.21 25.76
N ILE A 724 28.74 -4.10 25.56
CA ILE A 724 29.49 -4.93 24.60
C ILE A 724 29.25 -6.43 24.85
N PHE A 725 29.18 -6.84 26.12
CA PHE A 725 28.93 -8.25 26.47
C PHE A 725 27.45 -8.62 26.51
N ASP A 726 26.55 -7.69 26.81
CA ASP A 726 25.13 -7.97 26.92
C ASP A 726 24.41 -8.03 25.57
N LYS A 727 24.85 -7.22 24.60
CA LYS A 727 24.16 -7.08 23.31
C LYS A 727 24.79 -7.96 22.24
N ALA A 728 23.97 -8.79 21.59
CA ALA A 728 24.42 -9.80 20.63
C ALA A 728 24.99 -9.19 19.32
N ARG A 729 24.48 -8.04 18.89
CA ARG A 729 24.87 -7.34 17.66
C ARG A 729 24.60 -5.83 17.77
N MET A 730 25.43 -5.04 17.08
CA MET A 730 25.33 -3.59 16.91
C MET A 730 25.68 -3.24 15.45
N SER A 731 25.27 -2.06 14.99
CA SER A 731 25.66 -1.55 13.68
C SER A 731 27.15 -1.13 13.66
N ASP A 732 27.81 -1.28 12.52
CA ASP A 732 29.25 -0.98 12.37
C ASP A 732 29.61 0.47 12.73
N TRP A 733 28.75 1.43 12.38
CA TRP A 733 28.94 2.83 12.74
C TRP A 733 28.90 3.05 14.26
N MET A 734 28.07 2.28 14.96
CA MET A 734 27.90 2.40 16.39
C MET A 734 29.10 1.77 17.12
N GLU A 735 29.58 0.62 16.65
CA GLU A 735 30.81 0.02 17.18
C GLU A 735 32.01 0.97 16.99
N THR A 736 32.10 1.64 15.82
CA THR A 736 33.11 2.67 15.55
C THR A 736 32.95 3.87 16.50
N TYR A 737 31.73 4.35 16.72
CA TYR A 737 31.48 5.45 17.65
C TYR A 737 31.84 5.11 19.09
N LEU A 738 31.52 3.90 19.58
CA LEU A 738 31.87 3.46 20.94
C LEU A 738 33.38 3.34 21.12
N GLU A 739 34.08 2.86 20.10
CA GLU A 739 35.53 2.81 20.08
C GLU A 739 36.14 4.22 20.25
N GLU A 740 35.74 5.18 19.40
CA GLU A 740 36.24 6.56 19.49
C GLU A 740 35.80 7.23 20.81
N LEU A 741 34.63 6.88 21.33
CA LEU A 741 34.19 7.42 22.61
C LEU A 741 35.12 7.02 23.75
N ILE A 742 35.51 5.74 23.84
CA ILE A 742 36.41 5.24 24.87
C ILE A 742 37.84 5.78 24.68
N PHE A 743 38.36 5.75 23.46
CA PHE A 743 39.75 6.15 23.17
C PHE A 743 39.93 7.67 22.93
N SER A 744 38.87 8.45 23.14
CA SER A 744 38.98 9.90 23.30
C SER A 744 39.68 10.30 24.61
N LEU A 745 39.70 9.41 25.60
CA LEU A 745 40.46 9.52 26.84
C LEU A 745 41.95 9.22 26.59
N SER A 746 42.84 9.92 27.29
CA SER A 746 44.28 9.63 27.21
C SER A 746 44.63 8.28 27.83
N TYR A 747 45.79 7.72 27.48
CA TYR A 747 46.29 6.52 28.16
C TYR A 747 46.42 6.71 29.67
N GLU A 748 46.88 7.87 30.13
CA GLU A 748 46.99 8.19 31.56
C GLU A 748 45.63 8.15 32.27
N ASP A 749 44.60 8.74 31.66
CA ASP A 749 43.23 8.70 32.18
C ASP A 749 42.73 7.25 32.24
N LEU A 750 42.85 6.51 31.13
CA LEU A 750 42.40 5.12 31.06
C LEU A 750 43.12 4.23 32.08
N ASN A 751 44.44 4.37 32.21
CA ASN A 751 45.24 3.60 33.17
C ASN A 751 44.79 3.84 34.62
N ASN A 752 44.47 5.09 34.99
CA ASN A 752 43.97 5.42 36.33
C ASN A 752 42.52 4.94 36.57
N LEU A 753 41.67 5.02 35.54
CA LEU A 753 40.25 4.69 35.64
C LEU A 753 40.02 3.18 35.64
N ILE A 754 40.77 2.43 34.82
CA ILE A 754 40.58 0.99 34.63
C ILE A 754 40.94 0.16 35.88
N GLU A 755 41.84 0.67 36.73
CA GLU A 755 42.10 0.05 38.05
C GLU A 755 40.84 0.02 38.93
N LYS A 756 39.88 0.92 38.68
CA LYS A 756 38.63 1.07 39.44
C LYS A 756 37.41 0.45 38.74
N THR A 757 37.56 -0.04 37.51
CA THR A 757 36.49 -0.67 36.73
C THR A 757 36.58 -2.20 36.74
N ASN A 758 35.42 -2.87 36.69
CA ASN A 758 35.37 -4.33 36.67
C ASN A 758 35.20 -4.84 35.23
N ILE A 759 36.29 -5.36 34.66
CA ILE A 759 36.29 -6.02 33.35
C ILE A 759 36.23 -7.53 33.62
N GLU A 760 35.03 -8.08 33.76
CA GLU A 760 34.81 -9.53 33.92
C GLU A 760 34.58 -10.19 32.57
N PHE A 761 35.35 -11.24 32.29
CA PHE A 761 35.28 -11.97 31.04
C PHE A 761 33.99 -12.80 30.95
N VAL A 762 33.13 -12.48 29.99
CA VAL A 762 31.96 -13.28 29.65
C VAL A 762 32.23 -14.03 28.35
N GLN A 763 32.11 -15.36 28.34
CA GLN A 763 32.19 -16.20 27.12
C GLN A 763 30.96 -15.98 26.22
N LYS A 764 30.90 -14.83 25.56
CA LYS A 764 29.91 -14.51 24.53
C LYS A 764 30.61 -14.10 23.24
N ALA A 765 29.98 -14.40 22.11
CA ALA A 765 30.46 -14.00 20.81
C ALA A 765 30.27 -12.49 20.63
N VAL A 766 31.37 -11.74 20.66
CA VAL A 766 31.42 -10.29 20.35
C VAL A 766 32.04 -10.04 18.98
N SER A 767 31.73 -8.90 18.37
CA SER A 767 32.32 -8.46 17.10
C SER A 767 33.83 -8.27 17.21
N VAL A 768 34.52 -8.20 16.06
CA VAL A 768 35.97 -7.98 16.01
C VAL A 768 36.34 -6.64 16.65
N ARG A 769 35.62 -5.55 16.31
CA ARG A 769 35.90 -4.20 16.83
C ARG A 769 35.66 -4.11 18.34
N ASN A 770 34.53 -4.63 18.82
CA ASN A 770 34.26 -4.67 20.26
C ASN A 770 35.29 -5.52 21.02
N ARG A 771 35.79 -6.61 20.42
CA ARG A 771 36.90 -7.40 20.99
C ARG A 771 38.19 -6.58 21.08
N GLN A 772 38.49 -5.75 20.09
CA GLN A 772 39.67 -4.89 20.11
C GLN A 772 39.60 -3.84 21.24
N VAL A 773 38.42 -3.23 21.44
CA VAL A 773 38.20 -2.30 22.56
C VAL A 773 38.50 -2.99 23.89
N ILE A 774 37.91 -4.17 24.13
CA ILE A 774 38.15 -4.94 25.36
C ILE A 774 39.62 -5.34 25.49
N CYS A 775 40.25 -5.84 24.42
CA CYS A 775 41.66 -6.23 24.40
C CYS A 775 42.57 -5.07 24.84
N ILE A 776 42.37 -3.86 24.32
CA ILE A 776 43.17 -2.69 24.69
C ILE A 776 42.93 -2.33 26.16
N LEU A 777 41.68 -2.32 26.63
CA LEU A 777 41.38 -2.03 28.03
C LEU A 777 42.01 -3.06 28.98
N GLU A 778 42.00 -4.36 28.63
CA GLU A 778 42.67 -5.42 29.38
C GLU A 778 44.20 -5.26 29.36
N THR A 779 44.74 -4.89 28.21
CA THR A 779 46.18 -4.64 28.02
C THR A 779 46.67 -3.51 28.92
N ILE A 780 45.87 -2.44 29.06
CA ILE A 780 46.12 -1.35 30.01
C ILE A 780 46.01 -1.88 31.45
N LYS A 781 44.92 -2.57 31.80
CA LYS A 781 44.66 -3.09 33.16
C LYS A 781 45.78 -4.00 33.68
N TYR A 782 46.24 -4.91 32.83
CA TYR A 782 47.21 -5.94 33.20
C TYR A 782 48.66 -5.56 32.86
N LYS A 783 48.89 -4.38 32.27
CA LYS A 783 50.20 -3.89 31.84
C LYS A 783 50.94 -4.93 30.99
N LYS A 784 50.32 -5.33 29.89
CA LYS A 784 50.82 -6.32 28.94
C LYS A 784 50.88 -5.73 27.54
N ILE A 785 51.35 -6.52 26.58
CA ILE A 785 51.28 -6.23 25.13
C ILE A 785 50.23 -7.14 24.48
N PRO A 786 49.38 -6.66 23.55
CA PRO A 786 48.42 -7.49 22.83
C PRO A 786 49.09 -8.66 22.11
N ILE A 787 48.37 -9.77 21.90
CA ILE A 787 48.92 -10.86 21.08
C ILE A 787 48.99 -10.42 19.61
N ASP A 788 49.88 -11.04 18.83
CA ASP A 788 50.17 -10.59 17.46
C ASP A 788 48.94 -10.54 16.56
N SER A 789 48.01 -11.50 16.70
CA SER A 789 46.76 -11.52 15.93
C SER A 789 45.83 -10.34 16.26
N GLU A 790 45.78 -9.94 17.54
CA GLU A 790 44.97 -8.80 17.98
C GLU A 790 45.63 -7.49 17.57
N PHE A 791 46.96 -7.42 17.68
CA PHE A 791 47.75 -6.28 17.24
C PHE A 791 47.56 -5.99 15.74
N ILE A 792 47.68 -7.02 14.89
CA ILE A 792 47.43 -6.90 13.45
C ILE A 792 45.98 -6.44 13.20
N SER A 793 45.01 -7.06 13.87
CA SER A 793 43.60 -6.71 13.70
C SER A 793 43.32 -5.25 14.03
N ILE A 794 43.90 -4.72 15.11
CA ILE A 794 43.80 -3.30 15.49
C ILE A 794 44.41 -2.40 14.42
N LEU A 795 45.59 -2.74 13.88
CA LEU A 795 46.24 -1.94 12.85
C LEU A 795 45.45 -1.88 11.53
N GLU A 796 44.72 -2.96 11.21
CA GLU A 796 43.95 -3.05 9.96
C GLU A 796 42.60 -2.33 10.03
N THR A 797 41.95 -2.28 11.20
CA THR A 797 40.53 -1.88 11.32
C THR A 797 40.23 -0.84 12.40
N GLY A 798 41.19 -0.58 13.28
CA GLY A 798 41.07 0.39 14.36
C GLY A 798 41.06 1.83 13.85
N THR A 799 40.38 2.68 14.60
CA THR A 799 40.35 4.14 14.40
C THR A 799 41.69 4.76 14.76
N SER A 800 41.91 6.00 14.32
CA SER A 800 43.12 6.75 14.63
C SER A 800 43.35 6.91 16.15
N GLN A 801 42.28 7.02 16.94
CA GLN A 801 42.34 7.13 18.39
C GLN A 801 42.77 5.81 19.04
N MET A 802 42.20 4.69 18.61
CA MET A 802 42.61 3.36 19.09
C MET A 802 44.09 3.08 18.76
N ILE A 803 44.54 3.39 17.54
CA ILE A 803 45.94 3.21 17.13
C ILE A 803 46.87 4.10 17.97
N LYS A 804 46.45 5.32 18.31
CA LYS A 804 47.21 6.21 19.19
C LYS A 804 47.38 5.60 20.60
N ILE A 805 46.31 5.07 21.18
CA ILE A 805 46.39 4.40 22.50
C ILE A 805 47.24 3.14 22.42
N LEU A 806 47.12 2.35 21.35
CA LEU A 806 48.00 1.20 21.10
C LEU A 806 49.48 1.61 21.06
N PHE A 807 49.80 2.74 20.41
CA PHE A 807 51.16 3.28 20.37
C PHE A 807 51.67 3.67 21.77
N GLU A 808 50.84 4.34 22.57
CA GLU A 808 51.17 4.71 23.96
C GLU A 808 51.42 3.45 24.83
N ILE A 809 50.60 2.41 24.69
CA ILE A 809 50.83 1.11 25.33
C ILE A 809 52.20 0.52 24.95
N MET A 810 52.60 0.62 23.67
CA MET A 810 53.88 0.08 23.21
C MET A 810 55.08 0.83 23.80
N ILE A 811 54.97 2.14 24.00
CA ILE A 811 56.01 2.95 24.64
C ILE A 811 56.20 2.53 26.09
N GLU A 812 55.11 2.44 26.84
CA GLU A 812 55.13 2.07 28.26
C GLU A 812 55.66 0.65 28.51
N ASN A 813 55.45 -0.27 27.56
CA ASN A 813 55.88 -1.66 27.66
C ASN A 813 57.15 -1.97 26.83
N SER A 814 57.99 -0.96 26.56
CA SER A 814 59.18 -1.09 25.70
C SER A 814 60.16 -2.20 26.12
N GLU A 815 60.33 -2.47 27.42
CA GLU A 815 61.20 -3.55 27.92
C GLU A 815 60.63 -4.96 27.64
N GLU A 816 59.30 -5.14 27.70
CA GLU A 816 58.66 -6.40 27.31
C GLU A 816 58.71 -6.56 25.78
N LEU A 817 58.52 -5.46 25.06
CA LEU A 817 58.52 -5.43 23.59
C LEU A 817 59.87 -5.86 23.01
N LYS A 818 61.00 -5.56 23.69
CA LYS A 818 62.34 -6.03 23.29
C LYS A 818 62.41 -7.56 23.11
N LYS A 819 61.59 -8.30 23.85
CA LYS A 819 61.56 -9.77 23.84
C LYS A 819 60.56 -10.35 22.85
N ARG A 820 59.73 -9.50 22.22
CA ARG A 820 58.68 -9.90 21.27
C ARG A 820 59.05 -9.55 19.83
N PHE A 821 59.98 -10.32 19.27
CA PHE A 821 60.51 -10.09 17.93
C PHE A 821 59.44 -10.10 16.82
N SER A 822 58.42 -10.95 16.94
CA SER A 822 57.32 -11.00 15.98
C SER A 822 56.50 -9.71 15.99
N THR A 823 56.18 -9.17 17.18
CA THR A 823 55.48 -7.89 17.32
C THR A 823 56.31 -6.73 16.79
N LEU A 824 57.62 -6.70 17.06
CA LEU A 824 58.53 -5.68 16.51
C LEU A 824 58.64 -5.75 14.99
N LEU A 825 58.63 -6.97 14.42
CA LEU A 825 58.57 -7.14 12.97
C LEU A 825 57.26 -6.58 12.41
N ILE A 826 56.11 -6.90 13.01
CA ILE A 826 54.80 -6.36 12.61
C ILE A 826 54.81 -4.83 12.67
N MET A 827 55.41 -4.24 13.72
CA MET A 827 55.56 -2.79 13.83
C MET A 827 56.37 -2.19 12.69
N LEU A 828 57.48 -2.82 12.29
CA LEU A 828 58.32 -2.38 11.14
C LEU A 828 57.59 -2.56 9.80
N GLU A 829 56.79 -3.61 9.65
CA GLU A 829 56.02 -3.91 8.44
C GLU A 829 54.78 -3.01 8.31
N SER A 830 54.22 -2.51 9.41
CA SER A 830 53.04 -1.64 9.43
C SER A 830 53.23 -0.32 8.68
N ASP A 831 52.15 0.26 8.14
CA ASP A 831 52.18 1.56 7.46
C ASP A 831 52.17 2.77 8.42
N VAL A 832 52.15 2.51 9.73
CA VAL A 832 52.16 3.56 10.76
C VAL A 832 53.60 3.98 11.04
N THR A 833 53.99 5.11 10.45
CA THR A 833 55.37 5.65 10.53
C THR A 833 55.91 5.82 11.94
N MET A 834 55.06 6.16 12.92
CA MET A 834 55.47 6.29 14.32
C MET A 834 55.82 4.94 14.96
N LEU A 835 55.07 3.87 14.64
CA LEU A 835 55.39 2.52 15.10
C LEU A 835 56.70 2.03 14.48
N ASN A 836 56.93 2.30 13.19
CA ASN A 836 58.19 1.96 12.54
C ASN A 836 59.37 2.59 13.28
N LYS A 837 59.33 3.91 13.52
CA LYS A 837 60.41 4.64 14.24
C LYS A 837 60.65 4.10 15.64
N ASN A 838 59.58 3.84 16.41
CA ASN A 838 59.73 3.27 17.74
C ASN A 838 60.38 1.87 17.70
N ALA A 839 60.01 1.03 16.73
CA ALA A 839 60.65 -0.27 16.55
C ALA A 839 62.14 -0.14 16.15
N GLU A 840 62.49 0.82 15.28
CA GLU A 840 63.89 1.13 14.94
C GLU A 840 64.69 1.59 16.16
N GLU A 841 64.12 2.45 17.00
CA GLU A 841 64.77 2.91 18.24
C GLU A 841 64.96 1.79 19.26
N ILE A 842 63.97 0.91 19.41
CA ILE A 842 64.06 -0.25 20.29
C ILE A 842 65.15 -1.18 19.77
N PHE A 843 65.18 -1.46 18.46
CA PHE A 843 66.21 -2.26 17.81
C PHE A 843 67.62 -1.73 18.10
N ASP A 844 67.83 -0.41 18.04
CA ASP A 844 69.14 0.21 18.32
C ASP A 844 69.56 0.14 19.79
N LYS A 845 68.60 0.00 20.72
CA LYS A 845 68.82 -0.09 22.18
C LYS A 845 68.87 -1.53 22.71
N MET A 846 68.72 -2.54 21.86
CA MET A 846 68.81 -3.96 22.24
C MET A 846 70.23 -4.38 22.60
N ASP A 847 70.36 -5.43 23.42
CA ASP A 847 71.64 -6.10 23.57
C ASP A 847 72.05 -6.78 22.25
N LYS A 848 73.36 -6.99 22.08
CA LYS A 848 73.93 -7.46 20.80
C LYS A 848 73.39 -8.82 20.36
N GLU A 849 73.00 -9.69 21.29
CA GLU A 849 72.56 -11.04 20.94
C GLU A 849 71.13 -11.01 20.39
N ASP A 850 70.23 -10.32 21.09
CA ASP A 850 68.84 -10.18 20.68
C ASP A 850 68.68 -9.23 19.48
N GLN A 851 69.50 -8.18 19.39
CA GLN A 851 69.62 -7.33 18.20
C GLN A 851 70.02 -8.15 16.98
N LYS A 852 71.01 -9.05 17.11
CA LYS A 852 71.43 -9.94 16.01
C LYS A 852 70.30 -10.90 15.59
N LYS A 853 69.53 -11.44 16.54
CA LYS A 853 68.38 -12.33 16.24
C LYS A 853 67.28 -11.59 15.48
N LEU A 854 66.87 -10.42 15.97
CA LEU A 854 65.83 -9.61 15.31
C LEU A 854 66.31 -9.11 13.94
N HIS A 855 67.57 -8.71 13.80
CA HIS A 855 68.14 -8.25 12.52
C HIS A 855 68.05 -9.32 11.43
N ARG A 856 68.24 -10.59 11.80
CA ARG A 856 68.01 -11.71 10.87
C ARG A 856 66.56 -11.76 10.44
N ILE A 857 65.62 -11.67 11.36
CA ILE A 857 64.18 -11.67 11.04
C ILE A 857 63.83 -10.51 10.10
N ILE A 858 64.39 -9.32 10.33
CA ILE A 858 64.19 -8.11 9.50
C ILE A 858 64.69 -8.32 8.07
N ILE A 859 65.86 -8.94 7.89
CA ILE A 859 66.42 -9.21 6.55
C ILE A 859 65.57 -10.21 5.76
N ASP A 860 64.89 -11.14 6.44
CA ASP A 860 63.97 -12.11 5.82
C ASP A 860 62.57 -11.57 5.52
N SER A 861 62.26 -10.35 5.96
CA SER A 861 60.95 -9.76 5.71
C SER A 861 60.70 -9.64 4.21
N PRO A 862 59.50 -9.98 3.71
CA PRO A 862 59.14 -9.77 2.32
C PRO A 862 58.87 -8.28 1.99
N ILE A 863 58.82 -7.39 2.99
CA ILE A 863 58.43 -5.99 2.83
C ILE A 863 59.66 -5.10 2.58
N SER A 864 59.63 -4.33 1.49
CA SER A 864 60.79 -3.54 1.02
C SER A 864 61.36 -2.56 2.02
N LYS A 865 60.54 -1.76 2.69
CA LYS A 865 61.02 -0.82 3.72
C LYS A 865 61.76 -1.53 4.86
N VAL A 866 61.36 -2.76 5.19
CA VAL A 866 61.91 -3.53 6.31
C VAL A 866 63.23 -4.19 5.95
N TYR A 867 63.31 -4.92 4.84
CA TYR A 867 64.60 -5.51 4.45
C TYR A 867 65.62 -4.43 4.08
N LEU A 868 65.21 -3.28 3.52
CA LEU A 868 66.11 -2.15 3.24
C LEU A 868 66.63 -1.50 4.54
N PHE A 869 65.79 -1.38 5.57
CA PHE A 869 66.24 -1.01 6.92
C PHE A 869 67.29 -2.00 7.43
N GLY A 870 67.03 -3.30 7.26
CA GLY A 870 67.98 -4.37 7.59
C GLY A 870 69.32 -4.21 6.86
N LEU A 871 69.32 -3.97 5.54
CA LEU A 871 70.55 -3.77 4.76
C LEU A 871 71.35 -2.57 5.26
N ARG A 872 70.68 -1.44 5.55
CA ARG A 872 71.32 -0.26 6.11
C ARG A 872 71.98 -0.56 7.46
N LYS A 873 71.29 -1.30 8.33
CA LYS A 873 71.83 -1.71 9.63
C LYS A 873 72.98 -2.72 9.51
N LEU A 874 73.06 -3.50 8.43
CA LEU A 874 74.21 -4.37 8.19
C LEU A 874 75.50 -3.55 8.01
N ASP A 875 75.46 -2.49 7.20
CA ASP A 875 76.60 -1.58 7.03
C ASP A 875 76.96 -0.84 8.33
N GLU A 876 75.96 -0.40 9.10
CA GLU A 876 76.20 0.31 10.36
C GLU A 876 76.84 -0.57 11.43
N ILE A 877 76.35 -1.81 11.59
CA ILE A 877 76.72 -2.69 12.70
C ILE A 877 77.94 -3.56 12.36
N TYR A 878 77.98 -4.11 11.15
CA TYR A 878 78.99 -5.10 10.74
C TYR A 878 79.97 -4.57 9.69
N LYS A 879 79.67 -3.42 9.06
CA LYS A 879 80.47 -2.81 8.00
C LYS A 879 80.77 -3.82 6.91
N ASP A 880 82.05 -4.06 6.61
CA ASP A 880 82.45 -4.99 5.58
C ASP A 880 82.45 -6.45 6.06
N LEU A 881 82.41 -6.72 7.38
CA LEU A 881 82.52 -8.07 7.94
C LEU A 881 81.14 -8.64 8.35
N ILE A 882 80.30 -8.91 7.35
CA ILE A 882 78.95 -9.45 7.54
C ILE A 882 79.02 -10.87 8.11
N PRO A 883 78.33 -11.21 9.22
CA PRO A 883 78.35 -12.56 9.79
C PRO A 883 77.84 -13.62 8.82
N LYS A 884 78.45 -14.80 8.84
CA LYS A 884 78.14 -15.95 7.96
C LYS A 884 76.65 -16.27 7.88
N GLU A 885 75.94 -16.19 9.01
CA GLU A 885 74.52 -16.49 9.07
C GLU A 885 73.68 -15.57 8.17
N PHE A 886 74.01 -14.27 8.11
CA PHE A 886 73.33 -13.31 7.23
C PHE A 886 73.68 -13.55 5.77
N ILE A 887 74.94 -13.88 5.45
CA ILE A 887 75.36 -14.16 4.07
C ILE A 887 74.56 -15.32 3.47
N ILE A 888 74.42 -16.41 4.21
CA ILE A 888 73.62 -17.58 3.78
C ILE A 888 72.17 -17.15 3.52
N GLN A 889 71.59 -16.46 4.50
CA GLN A 889 70.20 -16.04 4.47
C GLN A 889 69.89 -15.09 3.30
N MET A 890 70.77 -14.11 3.04
CA MET A 890 70.63 -13.14 1.95
C MET A 890 70.77 -13.77 0.56
N LEU A 891 71.59 -14.83 0.42
CA LEU A 891 71.71 -15.57 -0.84
C LEU A 891 70.44 -16.37 -1.16
N GLU A 892 69.74 -16.83 -0.13
CA GLU A 892 68.48 -17.59 -0.23
C GLU A 892 67.24 -16.68 -0.34
N HIS A 893 67.36 -15.39 -0.02
CA HIS A 893 66.28 -14.42 -0.07
C HIS A 893 65.61 -14.32 -1.46
N THR A 894 64.38 -13.84 -1.57
CA THR A 894 63.67 -13.73 -2.87
C THR A 894 63.84 -12.36 -3.53
N ALA A 895 63.99 -11.28 -2.76
CA ALA A 895 64.13 -9.92 -3.26
C ALA A 895 65.45 -9.68 -4.02
N HIS A 896 65.36 -8.94 -5.13
CA HIS A 896 66.50 -8.59 -5.99
C HIS A 896 67.49 -7.66 -5.28
N GLU A 897 67.01 -6.70 -4.50
CA GLU A 897 67.84 -5.71 -3.80
C GLU A 897 68.76 -6.36 -2.77
N VAL A 898 68.25 -7.33 -2.02
CA VAL A 898 69.03 -8.09 -1.03
C VAL A 898 70.13 -8.91 -1.71
N LYS A 899 69.80 -9.57 -2.84
CA LYS A 899 70.78 -10.33 -3.64
C LYS A 899 71.84 -9.45 -4.28
N ALA A 900 71.41 -8.31 -4.84
CA ALA A 900 72.31 -7.36 -5.47
C ALA A 900 73.28 -6.78 -4.43
N TYR A 901 72.79 -6.45 -3.23
CA TYR A 901 73.60 -5.96 -2.13
C TYR A 901 74.70 -6.95 -1.73
N ILE A 902 74.34 -8.21 -1.42
CA ILE A 902 75.35 -9.20 -1.01
C ILE A 902 76.29 -9.56 -2.15
N SER A 903 75.79 -9.61 -3.40
CA SER A 903 76.61 -9.85 -4.57
C SER A 903 77.60 -8.71 -4.82
N TYR A 904 77.19 -7.45 -4.62
CA TYR A 904 78.05 -6.28 -4.77
C TYR A 904 79.14 -6.26 -3.71
N LYS A 905 78.78 -6.37 -2.42
CA LYS A 905 79.75 -6.42 -1.30
C LYS A 905 80.77 -7.55 -1.50
N THR A 906 80.28 -8.72 -1.90
CA THR A 906 81.16 -9.87 -2.20
C THR A 906 82.11 -9.57 -3.36
N GLN A 907 81.61 -9.02 -4.47
CA GLN A 907 82.42 -8.73 -5.64
C GLN A 907 83.46 -7.64 -5.35
N GLU A 908 83.07 -6.59 -4.63
CA GLU A 908 83.94 -5.48 -4.24
C GLU A 908 85.12 -5.95 -3.38
N ILE A 909 84.85 -6.78 -2.36
CA ILE A 909 85.89 -7.35 -1.49
C ILE A 909 86.84 -8.26 -2.29
N LEU A 910 86.30 -9.09 -3.19
CA LEU A 910 87.11 -10.00 -4.01
C LEU A 910 87.96 -9.29 -5.06
N ASP A 911 87.42 -8.30 -5.76
CA ASP A 911 88.13 -7.58 -6.83
C ASP A 911 89.25 -6.69 -6.28
N ASN A 912 89.04 -6.11 -5.11
CA ASN A 912 90.03 -5.24 -4.46
C ASN A 912 90.95 -5.97 -3.49
N LEU A 913 90.92 -7.30 -3.44
CA LEU A 913 91.78 -8.11 -2.58
C LEU A 913 91.65 -7.71 -1.09
N GLY A 914 90.42 -7.42 -0.64
CA GLY A 914 90.11 -6.96 0.72
C GLY A 914 90.46 -5.50 0.98
N ASN A 915 90.72 -4.68 -0.05
CA ASN A 915 91.25 -3.31 0.09
C ASN A 915 92.55 -3.25 0.94
N GLY A 916 93.30 -4.35 0.99
CA GLY A 916 94.49 -4.50 1.82
C GLY A 916 94.27 -5.01 3.24
N ASP A 917 93.02 -5.32 3.60
CA ASP A 917 92.69 -6.13 4.79
C ASP A 917 92.75 -7.63 4.43
N GLU A 918 93.86 -8.26 4.80
CA GLU A 918 94.14 -9.65 4.49
C GLU A 918 93.15 -10.62 5.16
N GLU A 919 92.71 -10.29 6.38
CA GLU A 919 91.80 -11.11 7.17
C GLU A 919 90.38 -11.04 6.61
N LEU A 920 89.93 -9.85 6.20
CA LEU A 920 88.62 -9.64 5.59
C LEU A 920 88.47 -10.40 4.28
N PHE A 921 89.48 -10.34 3.40
CA PHE A 921 89.48 -11.11 2.15
C PHE A 921 89.44 -12.61 2.44
N THR A 922 90.29 -13.07 3.36
CA THR A 922 90.35 -14.49 3.77
C THR A 922 89.03 -14.96 4.34
N TYR A 923 88.36 -14.14 5.15
CA TYR A 923 87.04 -14.41 5.71
C TYR A 923 85.98 -14.64 4.63
N TYR A 924 85.85 -13.73 3.64
CA TYR A 924 84.85 -13.89 2.57
C TYR A 924 85.18 -15.07 1.65
N VAL A 925 86.45 -15.26 1.29
CA VAL A 925 86.85 -16.39 0.45
C VAL A 925 86.52 -17.71 1.15
N LYS A 926 86.94 -17.89 2.42
CA LYS A 926 86.58 -19.08 3.20
C LYS A 926 85.07 -19.25 3.26
N THR A 927 84.35 -18.19 3.63
CA THR A 927 82.90 -18.25 3.77
C THR A 927 82.23 -18.70 2.49
N LEU A 928 82.60 -18.15 1.33
CA LEU A 928 81.98 -18.46 0.04
C LEU A 928 82.41 -19.80 -0.56
N LEU A 929 83.67 -20.22 -0.36
CA LEU A 929 84.17 -21.51 -0.86
C LEU A 929 83.50 -22.68 -0.14
N TYR A 930 83.29 -22.55 1.17
CA TYR A 930 82.67 -23.58 1.99
C TYR A 930 81.12 -23.58 1.92
N LEU A 931 80.50 -22.71 1.10
CA LEU A 931 79.05 -22.79 0.82
C LEU A 931 78.72 -23.89 -0.21
N PRO A 932 77.55 -24.54 -0.10
CA PRO A 932 77.09 -25.51 -1.09
C PRO A 932 76.98 -24.91 -2.50
N ASN A 933 77.33 -25.66 -3.54
CA ASN A 933 77.37 -25.18 -4.94
C ASN A 933 76.03 -24.69 -5.49
N LYS A 934 74.89 -25.04 -4.87
CA LYS A 934 73.57 -24.49 -5.25
C LYS A 934 73.41 -23.00 -4.91
N VAL A 935 74.18 -22.49 -3.94
CA VAL A 935 74.01 -21.13 -3.37
C VAL A 935 75.01 -20.12 -3.95
N SER A 936 76.16 -20.55 -4.47
CA SER A 936 77.19 -19.68 -5.06
C SER A 936 77.49 -20.03 -6.52
N LYS A 937 76.85 -19.33 -7.47
CA LYS A 937 77.08 -19.51 -8.91
C LYS A 937 78.42 -18.94 -9.42
N ASN A 938 79.18 -18.23 -8.59
CA ASN A 938 80.40 -17.49 -9.00
C ASN A 938 81.67 -17.92 -8.24
N LYS A 939 81.78 -19.20 -7.82
CA LYS A 939 83.03 -19.72 -7.24
C LYS A 939 84.25 -19.54 -8.15
N ASP A 940 84.07 -19.47 -9.48
CA ASP A 940 85.15 -19.21 -10.43
C ASP A 940 85.88 -17.89 -10.15
N LYS A 941 85.13 -16.82 -9.88
CA LYS A 941 85.72 -15.51 -9.54
C LYS A 941 86.47 -15.55 -8.22
N VAL A 942 85.96 -16.29 -7.23
CA VAL A 942 86.65 -16.50 -5.96
C VAL A 942 88.00 -17.17 -6.23
N TYR A 943 88.02 -18.28 -6.95
CA TYR A 943 89.23 -19.01 -7.32
C TYR A 943 90.21 -18.19 -8.20
N GLU A 944 89.72 -17.26 -9.03
CA GLU A 944 90.55 -16.34 -9.83
C GLU A 944 91.20 -15.22 -8.99
N SER A 945 90.55 -14.78 -7.92
CA SER A 945 91.06 -13.72 -7.04
C SER A 945 92.17 -14.21 -6.10
N ILE A 946 92.14 -15.50 -5.70
CA ILE A 946 93.09 -16.08 -4.73
C ILE A 946 94.57 -15.94 -5.16
N PRO A 947 94.99 -16.28 -6.39
CA PRO A 947 96.38 -16.12 -6.79
C PRO A 947 96.84 -14.66 -6.70
N LYS A 948 96.02 -13.72 -7.17
CA LYS A 948 96.32 -12.28 -7.12
C LYS A 948 96.52 -11.79 -5.68
N PHE A 949 95.69 -12.28 -4.76
CA PHE A 949 95.80 -11.97 -3.33
C PHE A 949 97.09 -12.52 -2.72
N VAL A 950 97.35 -13.82 -2.90
CA VAL A 950 98.49 -14.52 -2.32
C VAL A 950 99.83 -13.99 -2.86
N PHE A 951 99.89 -13.56 -4.12
CA PHE A 951 101.09 -12.93 -4.67
C PHE A 951 101.38 -11.55 -4.08
N LYS A 952 100.33 -10.78 -3.78
CA LYS A 952 100.45 -9.47 -3.14
C LYS A 952 100.79 -9.59 -1.65
N TYR A 953 100.26 -10.62 -0.98
CA TYR A 953 100.40 -10.88 0.46
C TYR A 953 101.00 -12.27 0.71
N ARG A 954 102.32 -12.38 0.51
CA ARG A 954 103.05 -13.67 0.53
C ARG A 954 102.99 -14.40 1.87
N ASN A 955 102.82 -13.67 2.97
CA ASN A 955 102.60 -14.22 4.32
C ASN A 955 101.31 -15.06 4.44
N LYS A 956 100.36 -14.93 3.51
CA LYS A 956 99.13 -15.74 3.46
C LYS A 956 99.22 -16.97 2.54
N LEU A 957 100.37 -17.19 1.89
CA LEU A 957 100.58 -18.29 0.92
C LEU A 957 100.27 -19.66 1.53
N GLU A 958 100.89 -19.99 2.66
CA GLU A 958 100.73 -21.31 3.31
C GLU A 958 99.27 -21.57 3.71
N GLU A 959 98.59 -20.57 4.28
CA GLU A 959 97.18 -20.64 4.66
C GLU A 959 96.24 -20.95 3.49
N PHE A 960 96.45 -20.31 2.33
CA PHE A 960 95.64 -20.56 1.14
C PHE A 960 96.05 -21.84 0.40
N GLU A 961 97.32 -22.26 0.43
CA GLU A 961 97.74 -23.55 -0.11
C GLU A 961 97.10 -24.71 0.64
N ASP A 962 97.11 -24.65 1.98
CA ASP A 962 96.47 -25.66 2.83
C ASP A 962 94.97 -25.71 2.60
N MET A 963 94.30 -24.55 2.52
CA MET A 963 92.87 -24.46 2.22
C MET A 963 92.52 -25.05 0.84
N LEU A 964 93.31 -24.72 -0.20
CA LEU A 964 93.09 -25.25 -1.56
C LEU A 964 93.40 -26.75 -1.64
N LEU A 965 94.39 -27.25 -0.90
CA LEU A 965 94.68 -28.68 -0.79
C LEU A 965 93.58 -29.43 -0.06
N ASP A 966 93.03 -28.87 1.02
CA ASP A 966 91.90 -29.41 1.75
C ASP A 966 90.66 -29.54 0.84
N ILE A 967 90.30 -28.47 0.13
CA ILE A 967 89.20 -28.50 -0.85
C ILE A 967 89.52 -29.43 -2.04
N GLY A 968 90.78 -29.44 -2.48
CA GLY A 968 91.30 -30.31 -3.54
C GLY A 968 91.18 -31.80 -3.24
N ARG A 969 91.09 -32.17 -1.95
CA ARG A 969 90.84 -33.54 -1.46
C ARG A 969 89.35 -33.87 -1.30
N SER A 970 88.44 -32.92 -1.53
CA SER A 970 87.00 -33.14 -1.36
C SER A 970 86.42 -34.01 -2.49
N ASN A 971 85.31 -34.71 -2.19
CA ASN A 971 84.60 -35.55 -3.16
C ASN A 971 83.76 -34.74 -4.18
N ILE A 972 83.75 -33.40 -4.11
CA ILE A 972 83.04 -32.54 -5.06
C ILE A 972 83.99 -32.23 -6.22
N ILE A 973 83.90 -33.03 -7.29
CA ILE A 973 84.84 -33.02 -8.43
C ILE A 973 85.12 -31.60 -8.97
N ILE A 974 84.08 -30.80 -9.18
CA ILE A 974 84.22 -29.45 -9.76
C ILE A 974 84.99 -28.50 -8.82
N ASP A 975 84.73 -28.56 -7.51
CA ASP A 975 85.44 -27.71 -6.55
C ASP A 975 86.87 -28.21 -6.31
N SER A 976 87.09 -29.54 -6.32
CA SER A 976 88.42 -30.15 -6.26
C SER A 976 89.29 -29.73 -7.44
N GLU A 977 88.78 -29.83 -8.67
CA GLU A 977 89.50 -29.43 -9.88
C GLU A 977 89.88 -27.95 -9.86
N ARG A 978 88.93 -27.07 -9.52
CA ARG A 978 89.17 -25.63 -9.44
C ARG A 978 90.23 -25.28 -8.39
N ALA A 979 90.12 -25.87 -7.20
CA ALA A 979 91.08 -25.63 -6.13
C ALA A 979 92.50 -26.07 -6.50
N LEU A 980 92.65 -27.26 -7.11
CA LEU A 980 93.94 -27.78 -7.57
C LEU A 980 94.52 -26.97 -8.74
N ILE A 981 93.69 -26.48 -9.67
CA ILE A 981 94.11 -25.59 -10.77
C ILE A 981 94.62 -24.26 -10.21
N THR A 982 93.89 -23.66 -9.26
CA THR A 982 94.31 -22.41 -8.61
C THR A 982 95.61 -22.60 -7.81
N LEU A 983 95.75 -23.70 -7.07
CA LEU A 983 96.98 -24.06 -6.37
C LEU A 983 98.18 -24.21 -7.33
N ALA A 984 97.97 -24.88 -8.47
CA ALA A 984 99.00 -25.05 -9.49
C ALA A 984 99.44 -23.69 -10.09
N LYS A 985 98.51 -22.74 -10.29
CA LYS A 985 98.83 -21.37 -10.74
C LYS A 985 99.70 -20.63 -9.71
N ILE A 986 99.34 -20.70 -8.42
CA ILE A 986 100.11 -20.08 -7.33
C ILE A 986 101.55 -20.62 -7.31
N ARG A 987 101.71 -21.95 -7.36
CA ARG A 987 103.03 -22.61 -7.35
C ARG A 987 103.85 -22.32 -8.60
N ARG A 988 103.23 -22.25 -9.77
CA ARG A 988 103.94 -22.00 -11.04
C ARG A 988 104.53 -20.59 -11.14
N GLU A 989 103.80 -19.57 -10.71
CA GLU A 989 104.27 -18.18 -10.74
C GLU A 989 105.21 -17.83 -9.57
N ALA A 990 105.16 -18.58 -8.45
CA ALA A 990 106.17 -18.48 -7.38
C ALA A 990 107.58 -18.88 -7.86
N VAL A 991 107.69 -19.86 -8.78
CA VAL A 991 108.96 -20.34 -9.35
C VAL A 991 109.62 -19.30 -10.29
N SER A 992 108.86 -18.32 -10.82
CA SER A 992 109.37 -17.30 -11.76
C SER A 992 109.95 -16.02 -11.13
N PHE A 993 109.90 -15.85 -9.80
CA PHE A 993 110.44 -14.68 -9.09
C PHE A 993 111.66 -14.99 -8.19
N GLU A 994 112.05 -16.26 -8.05
CA GLU A 994 113.29 -16.70 -7.37
C GLU A 994 114.48 -16.91 -8.33
N SER A 995 114.39 -16.39 -9.57
CA SER A 995 115.46 -16.46 -10.58
C SER A 995 115.99 -15.08 -10.98
#